data_AF-A0A8H3EN56-F1
#
_entry.id   AF-A0A8H3EN56-F1
#
_cell.length_a   1.000
_cell.length_b   1.000
_cell.length_c   1.000
_cell.angle_alpha   90.00
_cell.angle_beta   90.00
_cell.angle_gamma   90.00
#
_symmetry.space_group_name_H-M   'P 1'
#
loop_
_entity.id
_entity.type
_entity.pdbx_description
1 polymer ?
#
loop_
_entity_poly.entity_id
_entity_poly.type
_entity_poly.pdbx_seq_one_letter_code
_entity_poly.pdbx_strand_id
1 'polypeptide(L)'
;MPDQRDRLSLCSGIEDLPPELYREICEQLEPRDIAKLRLVSKKSSEVATPCFLSCVHLIFTTESFKKLYDISQHPVISQHITSIFYEADLLEEQDRTEWEEWVYDSDHLNRIDEDRQEVVGFEDSKESKHASYTQKQLDRAWHRYQVELEDQKVIRQRGCGTEMLRASIACLPKLKTFRMSMAEGLCDRSHYLVQALGAGLPDASGKHLELYPRVLPQLRAVLLNMQHAGIKLETFACGEVSWRIFQAPEKDWTAFAATLSRVRNFKIRMSTTGAEFRECRKFMKSGRCADLLSQACNHLRKLEITLASWMEPRFGFKLIDLVAEHVWLRLSKVALTGIETTEDILNTFNASLPYDRILYAQDIAGSIAFARANKNRGILTSDEFEKIEEGFEKVKKEWEGNTFEAREADEDIHTANERRLCEIIGNEVGGKLHTGRSRNEQIATDMRLWLRDELRKIDEYMVDLLRVMTSRAEIEIELLMPGYTHLQRAQPVRWSHWLLSYGMAFAADLQRLRETIKRVNRSPLGCGALSGNPFGIDREAMAKELGFEGLMWNSMAAVADRDFALESIQWSSFLMSHVSRLAEDLIIHSTAEFGYVKLSDAYSTGSSLMPQKHNPDSLELLRGKSGRVFGQACGLQMSIKSTPSTYNKDLQESVEPMIDCVKTVGMSVQILTGVVSTMKLQKEKMLDALSPDMLAIELAEFLVRKGVPFRETHHISGRIVALAESQGVPMDKLSVEQIQSVDDRFDDDVKQCFNYERSVEMRSAKGGTSKASVLEQIAVLKDLLESKDAKLDAWGERWKNEDGDFS
;
A
#
# COMPACT_ATOMS: atom_id res chain seq x y z
N MET A 1 7.31 -4.46 -17.20
CA MET A 1 7.94 -4.01 -18.47
C MET A 1 7.59 -5.01 -19.57
N PRO A 2 6.72 -4.67 -20.54
CA PRO A 2 6.69 -5.27 -21.86
C PRO A 2 7.44 -4.39 -22.88
N ASP A 3 7.91 -5.04 -23.94
CA ASP A 3 8.91 -4.62 -24.94
C ASP A 3 8.60 -3.32 -25.71
N GLN A 4 9.63 -2.53 -26.02
CA GLN A 4 9.56 -1.13 -26.50
C GLN A 4 9.11 -0.95 -27.97
N ARG A 5 8.68 -2.00 -28.68
CA ARG A 5 8.35 -1.91 -30.13
C ARG A 5 6.86 -1.79 -30.47
N ASP A 6 5.95 -2.01 -29.51
CA ASP A 6 4.50 -2.01 -29.77
C ASP A 6 3.76 -0.68 -29.53
N ARG A 7 4.47 0.43 -29.26
CA ARG A 7 3.80 1.72 -28.95
C ARG A 7 3.20 2.47 -30.15
N LEU A 8 3.44 2.05 -31.39
CA LEU A 8 2.92 2.74 -32.58
C LEU A 8 1.53 2.27 -33.03
N SER A 9 0.99 1.20 -32.44
CA SER A 9 -0.37 0.71 -32.74
C SER A 9 -1.48 1.39 -31.92
N LEU A 10 -1.12 2.25 -30.95
CA LEU A 10 -2.06 2.98 -30.09
C LEU A 10 -2.59 4.30 -30.70
N CYS A 11 -2.16 4.67 -31.91
CA CYS A 11 -2.48 5.97 -32.52
C CYS A 11 -3.61 5.93 -33.58
N SER A 12 -4.31 4.81 -33.77
CA SER A 12 -5.52 4.80 -34.60
C SER A 12 -6.71 5.35 -33.80
N GLY A 13 -7.26 6.49 -34.21
CA GLY A 13 -8.43 7.14 -33.58
C GLY A 13 -8.14 8.45 -32.81
N ILE A 14 -6.86 8.83 -32.69
CA ILE A 14 -6.47 10.11 -32.06
C ILE A 14 -6.92 11.34 -32.88
N GLU A 15 -7.15 11.19 -34.20
CA GLU A 15 -7.62 12.26 -35.09
C GLU A 15 -9.08 12.70 -34.81
N ASP A 16 -9.88 11.81 -34.22
CA ASP A 16 -11.29 12.02 -33.88
C ASP A 16 -11.49 12.77 -32.56
N LEU A 17 -10.41 13.02 -31.80
CA LEU A 17 -10.49 13.77 -30.55
C LEU A 17 -10.79 15.27 -30.80
N PRO A 18 -11.53 15.91 -29.87
CA PRO A 18 -11.68 17.36 -29.86
C PRO A 18 -10.30 18.05 -29.76
N PRO A 19 -10.08 19.19 -30.45
CA PRO A 19 -8.79 19.90 -30.44
C PRO A 19 -8.28 20.26 -29.05
N GLU A 20 -9.17 20.49 -28.08
CA GLU A 20 -8.83 20.82 -26.70
C GLU A 20 -8.21 19.62 -25.97
N LEU A 21 -8.83 18.44 -26.11
CA LEU A 21 -8.35 17.20 -25.50
C LEU A 21 -7.03 16.74 -26.17
N TYR A 22 -6.93 16.94 -27.48
CA TYR A 22 -5.70 16.68 -28.23
C TYR A 22 -4.55 17.56 -27.74
N ARG A 23 -4.82 18.84 -27.43
CA ARG A 23 -3.82 19.75 -26.86
C ARG A 23 -3.38 19.31 -25.46
N GLU A 24 -4.31 18.93 -24.58
CA GLU A 24 -3.96 18.41 -23.25
C GLU A 24 -3.08 17.16 -23.34
N ILE A 25 -3.37 16.26 -24.29
CA ILE A 25 -2.52 15.09 -24.55
C ILE A 25 -1.13 15.54 -25.01
N CYS A 26 -1.04 16.47 -25.98
CA CYS A 26 0.25 16.99 -26.43
C CYS A 26 1.04 17.72 -25.33
N GLU A 27 0.40 18.32 -24.34
CA GLU A 27 1.07 18.96 -23.19
C GLU A 27 1.68 17.94 -22.21
N GLN A 28 1.23 16.67 -22.23
CA GLN A 28 1.69 15.60 -21.35
C GLN A 28 2.68 14.64 -22.04
N LEU A 29 2.93 14.82 -23.33
CA LEU A 29 3.80 13.95 -24.11
C LEU A 29 5.23 14.49 -24.19
N GLU A 30 6.18 13.56 -24.24
CA GLU A 30 7.58 13.90 -24.48
C GLU A 30 7.75 14.47 -25.89
N PRO A 31 8.68 15.44 -26.10
CA PRO A 31 8.88 16.08 -27.41
C PRO A 31 9.07 15.11 -28.58
N ARG A 32 9.74 13.97 -28.37
CA ARG A 32 9.92 12.92 -29.41
C ARG A 32 8.61 12.30 -29.88
N ASP A 33 7.63 12.21 -29.00
CA ASP A 33 6.32 11.63 -29.29
C ASP A 33 5.40 12.69 -29.92
N ILE A 34 5.55 13.97 -29.53
CA ILE A 34 4.95 15.11 -30.23
C ILE A 34 5.48 15.23 -31.66
N ALA A 35 6.79 15.00 -31.91
CA ALA A 35 7.40 15.01 -33.23
C ALA A 35 6.73 14.00 -34.18
N LYS A 36 6.53 12.77 -33.66
CA LYS A 36 5.89 11.69 -34.40
C LYS A 36 4.42 12.02 -34.67
N LEU A 37 3.70 12.55 -33.67
CA LEU A 37 2.30 12.95 -33.80
C LEU A 37 2.09 14.10 -34.79
N ARG A 38 3.03 15.06 -34.86
CA ARG A 38 3.00 16.17 -35.84
C ARG A 38 2.99 15.66 -37.29
N LEU A 39 3.59 14.51 -37.56
CA LEU A 39 3.70 13.93 -38.91
C LEU A 39 2.47 13.09 -39.32
N VAL A 40 1.50 12.90 -38.42
CA VAL A 40 0.34 12.01 -38.65
C VAL A 40 -0.71 12.66 -39.56
N SER A 41 -1.07 13.92 -39.34
CA SER A 41 -2.08 14.63 -40.15
C SER A 41 -1.89 16.16 -40.10
N LYS A 42 -2.57 16.89 -41.00
CA LYS A 42 -2.54 18.37 -41.00
C LYS A 42 -3.13 18.97 -39.71
N LYS A 43 -4.25 18.41 -39.22
CA LYS A 43 -4.90 18.80 -37.96
C LYS A 43 -3.99 18.54 -36.77
N SER A 44 -3.35 17.36 -36.73
CA SER A 44 -2.35 16.99 -35.73
C SER A 44 -1.14 17.93 -35.76
N SER A 45 -0.67 18.31 -36.94
CA SER A 45 0.45 19.25 -37.10
C SER A 45 0.11 20.64 -36.55
N GLU A 46 -1.08 21.17 -36.83
CA GLU A 46 -1.53 22.49 -36.35
C GLU A 46 -1.67 22.55 -34.82
N VAL A 47 -2.12 21.45 -34.19
CA VAL A 47 -2.28 21.40 -32.72
C VAL A 47 -0.98 21.04 -32.00
N ALA A 48 -0.13 20.18 -32.57
CA ALA A 48 1.13 19.75 -31.96
C ALA A 48 2.28 20.77 -32.10
N THR A 49 2.30 21.57 -33.18
CA THR A 49 3.39 22.52 -33.46
C THR A 49 3.62 23.55 -32.33
N PRO A 50 2.57 24.12 -31.70
CA PRO A 50 2.73 25.00 -30.53
C PRO A 50 3.32 24.33 -29.28
N CYS A 51 3.02 23.04 -29.05
CA CYS A 51 3.54 22.27 -27.91
C CYS A 51 5.00 21.83 -28.13
N PHE A 52 5.35 21.56 -29.39
CA PHE A 52 6.68 21.11 -29.82
C PHE A 52 7.76 22.17 -29.59
N LEU A 53 7.50 23.44 -29.94
CA LEU A 53 8.50 24.51 -29.97
C LEU A 53 8.51 25.40 -28.72
N SER A 54 8.05 24.92 -27.57
CA SER A 54 7.98 25.73 -26.35
C SER A 54 9.36 26.12 -25.78
N CYS A 55 10.41 25.38 -26.15
CA CYS A 55 11.81 25.58 -25.75
C CYS A 55 12.75 25.66 -26.97
N VAL A 56 13.72 26.58 -26.95
CA VAL A 56 14.76 26.69 -27.99
C VAL A 56 16.14 26.45 -27.38
N HIS A 57 16.89 25.49 -27.92
CA HIS A 57 18.29 25.23 -27.58
C HIS A 57 19.22 25.94 -28.57
N LEU A 58 20.22 26.65 -28.06
CA LEU A 58 21.15 27.45 -28.85
C LEU A 58 22.58 27.13 -28.43
N ILE A 59 23.45 26.88 -29.39
CA ILE A 59 24.90 26.77 -29.17
C ILE A 59 25.55 28.03 -29.75
N PHE A 60 26.75 28.41 -29.29
CA PHE A 60 27.44 29.63 -29.71
C PHE A 60 27.98 29.57 -31.15
N THR A 61 27.08 29.56 -32.14
CA THR A 61 27.39 29.49 -33.57
C THR A 61 26.54 30.45 -34.39
N THR A 62 27.05 30.88 -35.55
CA THR A 62 26.38 31.82 -36.46
C THR A 62 25.06 31.22 -36.96
N GLU A 63 25.03 29.91 -37.19
CA GLU A 63 23.83 29.18 -37.61
C GLU A 63 22.73 29.19 -36.53
N SER A 64 23.09 28.98 -35.26
CA SER A 64 22.13 29.01 -34.14
C SER A 64 21.51 30.39 -33.97
N PHE A 65 22.32 31.45 -34.07
CA PHE A 65 21.81 32.83 -34.00
C PHE A 65 20.88 33.16 -35.17
N LYS A 66 21.19 32.69 -36.37
CA LYS A 66 20.32 32.86 -37.53
C LYS A 66 18.99 32.12 -37.37
N LYS A 67 19.01 30.86 -36.90
CA LYS A 67 17.79 30.09 -36.62
C LYS A 67 16.92 30.76 -35.57
N LEU A 68 17.52 31.28 -34.50
CA LEU A 68 16.78 32.03 -33.50
C LEU A 68 16.15 33.30 -34.09
N TYR A 69 16.88 34.02 -34.94
CA TYR A 69 16.36 35.18 -35.63
C TYR A 69 15.14 34.82 -36.49
N ASP A 70 15.24 33.77 -37.30
CA ASP A 70 14.14 33.29 -38.13
C ASP A 70 12.92 32.88 -37.29
N ILE A 71 13.14 32.18 -36.16
CA ILE A 71 12.08 31.82 -35.20
C ILE A 71 11.41 33.07 -34.61
N SER A 72 12.22 34.06 -34.22
CA SER A 72 11.72 35.29 -33.59
C SER A 72 10.88 36.15 -34.53
N GLN A 73 11.17 36.10 -35.83
CA GLN A 73 10.41 36.83 -36.86
C GLN A 73 9.20 36.04 -37.36
N HIS A 74 9.07 34.76 -37.00
CA HIS A 74 7.96 33.93 -37.46
C HIS A 74 6.66 34.30 -36.70
N PRO A 75 5.56 34.66 -37.38
CA PRO A 75 4.36 35.23 -36.75
C PRO A 75 3.61 34.28 -35.80
N VAL A 76 3.71 32.97 -36.04
CA VAL A 76 3.09 31.94 -35.19
C VAL A 76 4.05 31.43 -34.11
N ILE A 77 5.21 30.88 -34.50
CA ILE A 77 6.15 30.21 -33.57
C ILE A 77 6.65 31.14 -32.44
N SER A 78 6.95 32.41 -32.75
CA SER A 78 7.41 33.39 -31.76
C SER A 78 6.46 33.56 -30.57
N GLN A 79 5.15 33.37 -30.77
CA GLN A 79 4.11 33.51 -29.75
C GLN A 79 4.05 32.35 -28.75
N HIS A 80 4.81 31.28 -28.99
CA HIS A 80 4.76 30.04 -28.20
C HIS A 80 6.09 29.70 -27.52
N ILE A 81 7.18 30.40 -27.82
CA ILE A 81 8.45 30.20 -27.12
C ILE A 81 8.31 30.66 -25.67
N THR A 82 8.49 29.74 -24.72
CA THR A 82 8.41 30.01 -23.28
C THR A 82 9.76 29.88 -22.58
N SER A 83 10.69 29.11 -23.15
CA SER A 83 12.05 28.96 -22.64
C SER A 83 13.12 29.00 -23.74
N ILE A 84 14.29 29.54 -23.40
CA ILE A 84 15.51 29.42 -24.21
C ILE A 84 16.61 28.85 -23.32
N PHE A 85 17.35 27.89 -23.86
CA PHE A 85 18.61 27.42 -23.29
C PHE A 85 19.74 27.75 -24.24
N TYR A 86 20.74 28.48 -23.75
CA TYR A 86 21.84 28.99 -24.53
C TYR A 86 23.17 28.48 -23.97
N GLU A 87 23.82 27.60 -24.72
CA GLU A 87 25.15 27.12 -24.43
C GLU A 87 26.19 28.11 -24.95
N ALA A 88 26.80 28.85 -24.04
CA ALA A 88 27.81 29.85 -24.35
C ALA A 88 29.25 29.30 -24.24
N ASP A 89 29.41 27.98 -24.37
CA ASP A 89 30.68 27.33 -24.16
C ASP A 89 31.66 27.70 -25.30
N LEU A 90 32.84 28.17 -24.92
CA LEU A 90 33.88 28.57 -25.86
C LEU A 90 34.79 27.39 -26.15
N LEU A 91 34.95 27.07 -27.43
CA LEU A 91 35.94 26.10 -27.87
C LEU A 91 37.33 26.73 -27.78
N GLU A 92 38.28 25.94 -27.30
CA GLU A 92 39.69 26.28 -27.23
C GLU A 92 40.45 25.71 -28.43
N GLU A 93 41.62 26.26 -28.71
CA GLU A 93 42.49 25.69 -29.74
C GLU A 93 43.31 24.58 -29.08
N GLN A 94 42.99 23.33 -29.40
CA GLN A 94 43.66 22.16 -28.88
C GLN A 94 44.38 21.41 -29.99
N ASP A 95 45.42 20.66 -29.64
CA ASP A 95 45.96 19.66 -30.56
C ASP A 95 45.03 18.45 -30.63
N ARG A 96 45.15 17.66 -31.71
CA ARG A 96 44.24 16.54 -31.95
C ARG A 96 44.32 15.46 -30.88
N THR A 97 45.51 15.24 -30.31
CA THR A 97 45.75 14.18 -29.31
C THR A 97 45.13 14.59 -27.98
N GLU A 98 45.36 15.83 -27.55
CA GLU A 98 44.74 16.42 -26.35
C GLU A 98 43.21 16.44 -26.46
N TRP A 99 42.68 16.76 -27.65
CA TRP A 99 41.23 16.73 -27.88
C TRP A 99 40.66 15.30 -27.85
N GLU A 100 41.35 14.32 -28.45
CA GLU A 100 40.92 12.91 -28.39
C GLU A 100 40.92 12.41 -26.92
N GLU A 101 41.95 12.74 -26.13
CA GLU A 101 42.00 12.44 -24.68
C GLU A 101 40.86 13.12 -23.90
N TRP A 102 40.61 14.42 -24.15
CA TRP A 102 39.51 15.17 -23.55
C TRP A 102 38.14 14.56 -23.85
N VAL A 103 37.94 14.10 -25.09
CA VAL A 103 36.72 13.40 -25.53
C VAL A 103 36.53 12.06 -24.80
N TYR A 104 37.61 11.31 -24.55
CA TYR A 104 37.56 10.02 -23.84
C TYR A 104 37.30 10.19 -22.34
N ASP A 105 37.88 11.21 -21.70
CA ASP A 105 37.75 11.44 -20.25
C ASP A 105 36.39 12.03 -19.85
N SER A 106 35.69 12.68 -20.78
CA SER A 106 34.56 13.57 -20.43
C SER A 106 33.20 13.17 -21.02
N ASP A 107 33.09 11.99 -21.67
CA ASP A 107 31.87 11.51 -22.33
C ASP A 107 31.30 12.49 -23.41
N HIS A 108 32.13 13.44 -23.88
CA HIS A 108 31.70 14.58 -24.71
C HIS A 108 31.27 14.23 -26.13
N LEU A 109 31.63 13.06 -26.65
CA LEU A 109 31.21 12.63 -27.99
C LEU A 109 29.73 12.27 -28.07
N ASN A 110 29.10 11.84 -26.96
CA ASN A 110 27.65 11.67 -26.92
C ASN A 110 26.96 13.01 -27.16
N ARG A 111 27.46 14.12 -26.59
CA ARG A 111 26.97 15.49 -26.92
C ARG A 111 27.13 15.85 -28.40
N ILE A 112 28.29 15.56 -29.02
CA ILE A 112 28.57 16.00 -30.40
C ILE A 112 27.73 15.24 -31.46
N ASP A 113 27.27 14.01 -31.20
CA ASP A 113 26.37 13.27 -32.11
C ASP A 113 24.89 13.27 -31.67
N GLU A 114 24.57 13.56 -30.40
CA GLU A 114 23.19 13.77 -29.93
C GLU A 114 22.61 15.13 -30.36
N ASP A 115 23.46 16.16 -30.54
CA ASP A 115 23.02 17.53 -30.84
C ASP A 115 22.61 17.81 -32.31
N ARG A 116 22.64 16.81 -33.22
CA ARG A 116 22.31 17.06 -34.65
C ARG A 116 21.47 15.99 -35.37
N GLN A 117 20.66 15.20 -34.68
CA GLN A 117 19.41 14.81 -35.33
C GLN A 117 18.54 16.07 -35.42
N GLU A 118 18.00 16.41 -36.59
CA GLU A 118 17.02 17.49 -36.77
C GLU A 118 15.78 17.23 -35.90
N VAL A 119 15.85 17.59 -34.61
CA VAL A 119 14.86 17.21 -33.61
C VAL A 119 14.75 18.36 -32.62
N VAL A 120 13.62 19.04 -32.72
CA VAL A 120 12.94 19.46 -31.51
C VAL A 120 12.67 18.19 -30.71
N GLY A 121 13.41 18.01 -29.61
CA GLY A 121 13.16 16.96 -28.63
C GLY A 121 14.38 16.47 -27.87
N PHE A 122 14.19 16.27 -26.56
CA PHE A 122 15.22 15.91 -25.59
C PHE A 122 15.08 14.46 -25.08
N GLU A 123 16.24 13.88 -24.83
CA GLU A 123 16.67 12.92 -23.80
C GLU A 123 15.77 11.74 -23.38
N ASP A 124 16.28 10.51 -23.60
CA ASP A 124 16.15 9.40 -22.65
C ASP A 124 17.51 9.29 -21.92
N SER A 125 17.52 9.44 -20.60
CA SER A 125 18.69 9.12 -19.78
C SER A 125 18.92 7.61 -19.76
N LYS A 126 19.80 7.13 -20.64
CA LYS A 126 20.40 5.80 -20.51
C LYS A 126 21.82 5.95 -19.99
N GLU A 127 22.09 5.27 -18.88
CA GLU A 127 23.41 5.07 -18.28
C GLU A 127 24.48 4.88 -19.37
N SER A 128 25.43 5.82 -19.46
CA SER A 128 26.54 5.76 -20.39
C SER A 128 27.51 4.65 -19.97
N LYS A 129 27.39 3.50 -20.62
CA LYS A 129 28.48 2.52 -20.67
C LYS A 129 29.49 3.04 -21.69
N HIS A 130 30.74 3.25 -21.26
CA HIS A 130 31.89 3.60 -22.10
C HIS A 130 31.89 2.82 -23.43
N ALA A 131 31.36 3.44 -24.49
CA ALA A 131 31.34 2.87 -25.83
C ALA A 131 32.62 3.30 -26.55
N SER A 132 33.41 2.33 -27.01
CA SER A 132 34.61 2.60 -27.82
C SER A 132 34.20 3.20 -29.16
N TYR A 133 34.46 4.49 -29.38
CA TYR A 133 34.17 5.18 -30.64
C TYR A 133 35.01 4.63 -31.79
N THR A 134 34.43 4.56 -33.00
CA THR A 134 35.21 4.19 -34.19
C THR A 134 36.05 5.38 -34.67
N GLN A 135 37.22 5.12 -35.26
CA GLN A 135 38.11 6.18 -35.78
C GLN A 135 37.40 7.15 -36.74
N LYS A 136 36.46 6.63 -37.54
CA LYS A 136 35.66 7.43 -38.49
C LYS A 136 34.70 8.41 -37.80
N GLN A 137 34.22 8.10 -36.60
CA GLN A 137 33.40 9.01 -35.80
C GLN A 137 34.27 10.11 -35.18
N LEU A 138 35.45 9.76 -34.68
CA LEU A 138 36.44 10.70 -34.16
C LEU A 138 36.88 11.71 -35.23
N ASP A 139 37.19 11.24 -36.45
CA ASP A 139 37.59 12.12 -37.56
C ASP A 139 36.50 13.15 -37.93
N ARG A 140 35.22 12.73 -37.95
CA ARG A 140 34.10 13.64 -38.24
C ARG A 140 33.90 14.65 -37.12
N ALA A 141 33.96 14.20 -35.87
CA ALA A 141 33.80 15.07 -34.72
C ALA A 141 34.94 16.09 -34.62
N TRP A 142 36.18 15.69 -34.91
CA TRP A 142 37.33 16.59 -34.98
C TRP A 142 37.15 17.66 -36.06
N HIS A 143 36.71 17.27 -37.27
CA HIS A 143 36.44 18.24 -38.33
C HIS A 143 35.34 19.24 -37.93
N ARG A 144 34.26 18.77 -37.28
CA ARG A 144 33.20 19.63 -36.77
C ARG A 144 33.71 20.62 -35.72
N TYR A 145 34.52 20.15 -34.77
CA TYR A 145 35.13 20.97 -33.72
C TYR A 145 35.96 22.11 -34.32
N GLN A 146 36.78 21.82 -35.35
CA GLN A 146 37.59 22.82 -36.04
C GLN A 146 36.73 23.87 -36.76
N VAL A 147 35.65 23.45 -37.42
CA VAL A 147 34.72 24.37 -38.09
C VAL A 147 34.02 25.29 -37.09
N GLU A 148 33.57 24.73 -35.96
CA GLU A 148 32.89 25.49 -34.92
C GLU A 148 33.84 26.44 -34.18
N LEU A 149 35.08 26.02 -33.94
CA LEU A 149 36.12 26.87 -33.35
C LEU A 149 36.39 28.10 -34.22
N GLU A 150 36.49 27.92 -35.54
CA GLU A 150 36.65 29.02 -36.49
C GLU A 150 35.41 29.91 -36.59
N ASP A 151 34.19 29.35 -36.58
CA ASP A 151 32.94 30.13 -36.54
C ASP A 151 32.87 30.99 -35.26
N GLN A 152 33.21 30.42 -34.10
CA GLN A 152 33.30 31.15 -32.85
C GLN A 152 34.37 32.25 -32.89
N LYS A 153 35.51 32.04 -33.57
CA LYS A 153 36.52 33.09 -33.78
C LYS A 153 35.95 34.25 -34.62
N VAL A 154 35.17 33.96 -35.66
CA VAL A 154 34.50 34.98 -36.50
C VAL A 154 33.45 35.77 -35.71
N ILE A 155 32.60 35.09 -34.93
CA ILE A 155 31.59 35.75 -34.08
C ILE A 155 32.28 36.68 -33.06
N ARG A 156 33.39 36.22 -32.46
CA ARG A 156 34.21 37.00 -31.51
C ARG A 156 34.84 38.24 -32.15
N GLN A 157 35.33 38.13 -33.39
CA GLN A 157 35.95 39.25 -34.10
C GLN A 157 34.94 40.30 -34.61
N ARG A 158 33.73 39.87 -34.99
CA ARG A 158 32.72 40.74 -35.60
C ARG A 158 31.67 41.30 -34.64
N GLY A 159 31.50 40.71 -33.45
CA GLY A 159 30.56 41.17 -32.43
C GLY A 159 29.06 41.01 -32.76
N CYS A 160 28.72 40.37 -33.88
CA CYS A 160 27.37 40.36 -34.45
C CYS A 160 26.39 39.34 -33.84
N GLY A 161 26.86 38.31 -33.13
CA GLY A 161 25.98 37.27 -32.53
C GLY A 161 25.11 37.78 -31.39
N THR A 162 25.65 38.69 -30.57
CA THR A 162 24.97 39.24 -29.39
C THR A 162 23.80 40.16 -29.73
N GLU A 163 23.94 40.99 -30.76
CA GLU A 163 22.87 41.89 -31.21
C GLU A 163 21.69 41.10 -31.81
N MET A 164 21.97 40.04 -32.56
CA MET A 164 20.93 39.15 -33.09
C MET A 164 20.18 38.44 -31.96
N LEU A 165 20.89 37.86 -30.97
CA LEU A 165 20.28 37.24 -29.80
C LEU A 165 19.32 38.21 -29.08
N ARG A 166 19.77 39.45 -28.88
CA ARG A 166 18.98 40.50 -28.23
C ARG A 166 17.74 40.88 -29.03
N ALA A 167 17.89 41.13 -30.33
CA ALA A 167 16.80 41.48 -31.23
C ALA A 167 15.75 40.36 -31.29
N SER A 168 16.20 39.10 -31.34
CA SER A 168 15.33 37.95 -31.40
C SER A 168 14.53 37.73 -30.12
N ILE A 169 15.16 37.84 -28.95
CA ILE A 169 14.48 37.65 -27.67
C ILE A 169 13.43 38.74 -27.43
N ALA A 170 13.68 39.97 -27.85
CA ALA A 170 12.72 41.07 -27.74
C ALA A 170 11.40 40.80 -28.51
N CYS A 171 11.45 39.96 -29.54
CA CYS A 171 10.31 39.57 -30.36
C CYS A 171 9.56 38.32 -29.82
N LEU A 172 9.92 37.79 -28.64
CA LEU A 172 9.30 36.60 -28.02
C LEU A 172 8.43 36.98 -26.81
N PRO A 173 7.12 37.25 -26.99
CA PRO A 173 6.27 37.85 -25.95
C PRO A 173 5.95 36.92 -24.77
N LYS A 174 6.04 35.60 -24.95
CA LYS A 174 5.75 34.60 -23.90
C LYS A 174 6.99 33.99 -23.25
N LEU A 175 8.19 34.48 -23.57
CA LEU A 175 9.42 33.98 -22.98
C LEU A 175 9.45 34.26 -21.48
N LYS A 176 9.38 33.21 -20.67
CA LYS A 176 9.38 33.25 -19.19
C LYS A 176 10.74 32.86 -18.60
N THR A 177 11.44 31.95 -19.26
CA THR A 177 12.68 31.34 -18.75
C THR A 177 13.82 31.51 -19.75
N PHE A 178 14.95 32.02 -19.30
CA PHE A 178 16.19 32.02 -20.08
C PHE A 178 17.28 31.32 -19.26
N ARG A 179 17.90 30.30 -19.87
CA ARG A 179 18.96 29.48 -19.27
C ARG A 179 20.24 29.69 -20.05
N MET A 180 21.38 29.82 -19.36
CA MET A 180 22.67 30.01 -20.03
C MET A 180 23.80 29.22 -19.34
N SER A 181 24.55 28.42 -20.11
CA SER A 181 25.79 27.77 -19.66
C SER A 181 26.97 28.75 -19.67
N MET A 182 28.02 28.48 -18.88
CA MET A 182 29.25 29.30 -18.83
C MET A 182 30.48 28.38 -18.85
N ALA A 183 31.38 28.59 -19.82
CA ALA A 183 32.58 27.76 -20.02
C ALA A 183 33.66 27.87 -18.91
N GLU A 184 34.41 26.76 -18.76
CA GLU A 184 35.70 26.68 -18.07
C GLU A 184 36.76 27.49 -18.83
N GLY A 185 37.53 28.33 -18.13
CA GLY A 185 38.60 29.15 -18.74
C GLY A 185 38.42 30.68 -18.60
N LEU A 186 37.23 31.17 -18.24
CA LEU A 186 36.99 32.58 -17.95
C LEU A 186 37.46 32.97 -16.54
N CYS A 187 38.75 32.82 -16.26
CA CYS A 187 39.35 33.18 -14.96
C CYS A 187 40.15 34.49 -14.96
N ASP A 188 40.54 35.08 -16.09
CA ASP A 188 41.38 36.31 -16.05
C ASP A 188 41.10 37.38 -17.13
N ARG A 189 40.14 37.17 -18.04
CA ARG A 189 39.75 38.16 -19.06
C ARG A 189 38.25 38.39 -19.07
N SER A 190 37.74 38.93 -17.97
CA SER A 190 36.34 39.32 -17.80
C SER A 190 35.86 40.38 -18.82
N HIS A 191 36.74 41.01 -19.61
CA HIS A 191 36.36 42.05 -20.56
C HIS A 191 35.43 41.60 -21.70
N TYR A 192 35.54 40.37 -22.21
CA TYR A 192 34.76 39.96 -23.39
C TYR A 192 33.36 39.48 -23.06
N LEU A 193 33.15 38.75 -21.95
CA LEU A 193 31.79 38.47 -21.48
C LEU A 193 31.12 39.74 -20.94
N VAL A 194 31.89 40.67 -20.36
CA VAL A 194 31.40 42.00 -19.94
C VAL A 194 31.06 42.89 -21.14
N GLN A 195 31.74 42.78 -22.29
CA GLN A 195 31.33 43.45 -23.54
C GLN A 195 30.16 42.74 -24.23
N ALA A 196 30.14 41.40 -24.22
CA ALA A 196 29.05 40.60 -24.79
C ALA A 196 27.75 40.70 -23.96
N LEU A 197 27.82 40.84 -22.63
CA LEU A 197 26.64 40.97 -21.77
C LEU A 197 26.30 42.43 -21.42
N GLY A 198 27.31 43.32 -21.35
CA GLY A 198 27.16 44.71 -20.91
C GLY A 198 26.42 45.65 -21.87
N ALA A 199 26.25 45.28 -23.13
CA ALA A 199 25.37 45.96 -24.08
C ALA A 199 24.21 45.09 -24.60
N GLY A 200 24.06 43.86 -24.07
CA GLY A 200 23.37 42.77 -24.76
C GLY A 200 22.39 41.92 -23.95
N LEU A 201 22.27 42.10 -22.63
CA LEU A 201 21.29 41.35 -21.85
C LEU A 201 19.85 41.80 -22.19
N PRO A 202 18.92 40.88 -22.54
CA PRO A 202 17.53 41.23 -22.82
C PRO A 202 16.85 41.81 -21.58
N ASP A 203 15.85 42.68 -21.76
CA ASP A 203 15.01 43.14 -20.64
C ASP A 203 14.22 41.93 -20.10
N ALA A 204 14.76 41.37 -19.02
CA ALA A 204 14.23 40.22 -18.30
C ALA A 204 13.53 40.63 -17.00
N SER A 205 13.14 41.90 -16.88
CA SER A 205 12.42 42.41 -15.71
C SER A 205 11.15 41.58 -15.44
N GLY A 206 11.09 40.91 -14.29
CA GLY A 206 9.98 40.03 -13.90
C GLY A 206 10.02 38.59 -14.44
N LYS A 207 11.13 38.15 -15.06
CA LYS A 207 11.30 36.79 -15.63
C LYS A 207 12.21 35.89 -14.76
N HIS A 208 12.17 34.57 -14.98
CA HIS A 208 13.04 33.62 -14.30
C HIS A 208 14.36 33.44 -15.07
N LEU A 209 15.48 33.81 -14.46
CA LEU A 209 16.82 33.65 -15.03
C LEU A 209 17.56 32.54 -14.27
N GLU A 210 18.09 31.58 -15.02
CA GLU A 210 18.89 30.48 -14.48
C GLU A 210 20.25 30.44 -15.17
N LEU A 211 21.32 30.53 -14.38
CA LEU A 211 22.70 30.59 -14.86
C LEU A 211 23.50 29.44 -14.27
N TYR A 212 24.48 28.93 -15.01
CA TYR A 212 25.35 27.85 -14.55
C TYR A 212 26.80 28.36 -14.37
N PRO A 213 27.08 29.22 -13.37
CA PRO A 213 28.42 29.75 -13.13
C PRO A 213 29.34 28.65 -12.55
N ARG A 214 30.59 28.58 -13.00
CA ARG A 214 31.58 27.65 -12.42
C ARG A 214 32.47 28.29 -11.34
N VAL A 215 32.62 29.62 -11.34
CA VAL A 215 33.40 30.38 -10.33
C VAL A 215 32.72 31.67 -9.85
N LEU A 216 33.05 32.13 -8.63
CA LEU A 216 32.43 33.32 -8.00
C LEU A 216 32.62 34.63 -8.80
N PRO A 217 33.79 34.91 -9.43
CA PRO A 217 33.97 36.11 -10.25
C PRO A 217 33.03 36.17 -11.46
N GLN A 218 32.73 35.03 -12.09
CA GLN A 218 31.75 34.94 -13.19
C GLN A 218 30.36 35.34 -12.68
N LEU A 219 29.96 34.75 -11.56
CA LEU A 219 28.67 35.01 -10.93
C LEU A 219 28.50 36.49 -10.55
N ARG A 220 29.55 37.10 -9.98
CA ARG A 220 29.57 38.53 -9.63
C ARG A 220 29.53 39.44 -10.85
N ALA A 221 30.28 39.12 -11.91
CA ALA A 221 30.32 39.92 -13.14
C ALA A 221 28.94 39.99 -13.82
N VAL A 222 28.21 38.88 -13.85
CA VAL A 222 26.86 38.85 -14.41
C VAL A 222 25.91 39.73 -13.59
N LEU A 223 25.89 39.58 -12.27
CA LEU A 223 25.00 40.38 -11.42
C LEU A 223 25.28 41.90 -11.50
N LEU A 224 26.56 42.31 -11.55
CA LEU A 224 26.94 43.72 -11.70
C LEU A 224 26.51 44.31 -13.05
N ASN A 225 26.63 43.55 -14.14
CA ASN A 225 26.17 44.01 -15.45
C ASN A 225 24.65 44.12 -15.53
N MET A 226 23.91 43.16 -14.95
CA MET A 226 22.46 43.25 -14.83
C MET A 226 22.03 44.49 -14.03
N GLN A 227 22.79 44.84 -12.99
CA GLN A 227 22.57 46.05 -12.21
C GLN A 227 22.82 47.33 -13.02
N HIS A 228 23.91 47.40 -13.79
CA HIS A 228 24.18 48.53 -14.69
C HIS A 228 23.12 48.67 -15.79
N ALA A 229 22.55 47.56 -16.25
CA ALA A 229 21.46 47.52 -17.23
C ALA A 229 20.05 47.81 -16.64
N GLY A 230 19.93 48.02 -15.32
CA GLY A 230 18.66 48.36 -14.67
C GLY A 230 17.66 47.21 -14.48
N ILE A 231 18.09 45.95 -14.65
CA ILE A 231 17.22 44.76 -14.60
C ILE A 231 16.86 44.41 -13.15
N LYS A 232 15.56 44.24 -12.85
CA LYS A 232 15.06 43.80 -11.52
C LYS A 232 14.80 42.29 -11.50
N LEU A 233 15.54 41.55 -10.66
CA LEU A 233 15.41 40.10 -10.49
C LEU A 233 14.55 39.73 -9.28
N GLU A 234 13.48 38.95 -9.47
CA GLU A 234 12.71 38.37 -8.35
C GLU A 234 13.30 37.04 -7.87
N THR A 235 13.71 36.18 -8.80
CA THR A 235 14.31 34.87 -8.51
C THR A 235 15.58 34.68 -9.32
N PHE A 236 16.64 34.25 -8.66
CA PHE A 236 17.92 33.92 -9.26
C PHE A 236 18.29 32.48 -8.91
N ALA A 237 18.44 31.64 -9.93
CA ALA A 237 18.84 30.24 -9.76
C ALA A 237 20.24 30.02 -10.37
N CYS A 238 21.15 29.54 -9.54
CA CYS A 238 22.38 28.91 -9.99
C CYS A 238 22.09 27.42 -10.23
N GLY A 239 22.49 26.92 -11.41
CA GLY A 239 22.51 25.49 -11.70
C GLY A 239 23.54 24.72 -10.86
N GLU A 240 24.10 23.62 -11.37
CA GLU A 240 25.14 22.87 -10.66
C GLU A 240 26.44 23.66 -10.52
N VAL A 241 26.73 24.12 -9.30
CA VAL A 241 27.93 24.87 -8.93
C VAL A 241 28.83 24.01 -8.05
N SER A 242 30.13 24.01 -8.32
CA SER A 242 31.11 23.38 -7.42
C SER A 242 31.12 24.08 -6.05
N TRP A 243 31.19 23.29 -4.97
CA TRP A 243 31.34 23.81 -3.61
C TRP A 243 32.58 24.71 -3.42
N ARG A 244 33.59 24.62 -4.30
CA ARG A 244 34.79 25.47 -4.26
C ARG A 244 34.49 26.95 -4.43
N ILE A 245 33.32 27.32 -4.95
CA ILE A 245 32.90 28.72 -5.02
C ILE A 245 32.96 29.42 -3.65
N PHE A 246 32.69 28.68 -2.57
CA PHE A 246 32.75 29.19 -1.20
C PHE A 246 34.17 29.40 -0.67
N GLN A 247 35.19 28.84 -1.31
CA GLN A 247 36.59 29.05 -0.92
C GLN A 247 37.13 30.41 -1.35
N ALA A 248 36.41 31.17 -2.19
CA ALA A 248 36.87 32.46 -2.70
C ALA A 248 37.27 33.43 -1.56
N PRO A 249 38.23 34.35 -1.82
CA PRO A 249 38.65 35.35 -0.85
C PRO A 249 37.47 36.17 -0.30
N GLU A 250 37.54 36.54 0.98
CA GLU A 250 36.46 37.26 1.68
C GLU A 250 36.07 38.56 0.96
N LYS A 251 37.04 39.31 0.43
CA LYS A 251 36.81 40.52 -0.38
C LYS A 251 35.87 40.30 -1.57
N ASP A 252 35.93 39.13 -2.20
CA ASP A 252 35.14 38.80 -3.39
C ASP A 252 33.72 38.43 -2.99
N TRP A 253 33.56 37.79 -1.83
CA TRP A 253 32.29 37.50 -1.20
C TRP A 253 31.57 38.73 -0.65
N THR A 254 32.27 39.64 0.04
CA THR A 254 31.67 40.91 0.50
C THR A 254 31.16 41.72 -0.69
N ALA A 255 31.93 41.76 -1.78
CA ALA A 255 31.52 42.44 -3.00
C ALA A 255 30.34 41.74 -3.70
N PHE A 256 30.26 40.41 -3.64
CA PHE A 256 29.14 39.62 -4.16
C PHE A 256 27.86 39.78 -3.32
N ALA A 257 27.97 39.75 -1.99
CA ALA A 257 26.86 39.95 -1.05
C ALA A 257 26.21 41.33 -1.23
N ALA A 258 27.01 42.38 -1.46
CA ALA A 258 26.51 43.71 -1.79
C ALA A 258 25.62 43.70 -3.04
N THR A 259 25.99 42.91 -4.06
CA THR A 259 25.22 42.77 -5.30
C THR A 259 23.94 41.93 -5.12
N LEU A 260 23.96 40.92 -4.23
CA LEU A 260 22.80 40.08 -3.93
C LEU A 260 21.68 40.77 -3.13
N SER A 261 21.95 41.93 -2.51
CA SER A 261 21.00 42.69 -1.67
C SER A 261 19.65 43.05 -2.33
N ARG A 262 19.54 42.90 -3.65
CA ARG A 262 18.34 43.22 -4.45
C ARG A 262 17.62 41.99 -5.02
N VAL A 263 18.10 40.78 -4.73
CA VAL A 263 17.46 39.50 -5.12
C VAL A 263 16.54 39.04 -3.98
N ARG A 264 15.33 38.52 -4.28
CA ARG A 264 14.39 38.02 -3.25
C ARG A 264 14.52 36.51 -3.00
N ASN A 265 14.69 35.72 -4.07
CA ASN A 265 14.83 34.27 -3.98
C ASN A 265 16.16 33.84 -4.60
N PHE A 266 16.97 33.09 -3.86
CA PHE A 266 18.25 32.57 -4.32
C PHE A 266 18.24 31.05 -4.23
N LYS A 267 18.47 30.37 -5.36
CA LYS A 267 18.57 28.91 -5.44
C LYS A 267 19.97 28.54 -5.92
N ILE A 268 20.61 27.57 -5.27
CA ILE A 268 21.90 27.03 -5.68
C ILE A 268 21.85 25.51 -5.63
N ARG A 269 22.21 24.85 -6.74
CA ARG A 269 22.47 23.40 -6.73
C ARG A 269 23.97 23.20 -6.59
N MET A 270 24.40 22.49 -5.57
CA MET A 270 25.82 22.21 -5.31
C MET A 270 26.17 20.82 -5.82
N SER A 271 27.21 20.69 -6.64
CA SER A 271 27.77 19.39 -7.02
C SER A 271 29.07 19.12 -6.26
N THR A 272 29.27 17.87 -5.85
CA THR A 272 30.51 17.41 -5.21
C THR A 272 30.91 16.06 -5.79
N THR A 273 32.15 15.91 -6.22
CA THR A 273 32.69 14.60 -6.61
C THR A 273 33.11 13.81 -5.37
N GLY A 274 33.18 12.47 -5.49
CA GLY A 274 33.57 11.59 -4.39
C GLY A 274 34.96 11.87 -3.80
N ALA A 275 35.90 12.34 -4.62
CA ALA A 275 37.24 12.72 -4.17
C ALA A 275 37.25 14.01 -3.33
N GLU A 276 36.38 14.97 -3.66
CA GLU A 276 36.35 16.30 -3.04
C GLU A 276 35.44 16.38 -1.81
N PHE A 277 34.58 15.38 -1.58
CA PHE A 277 33.61 15.39 -0.48
C PHE A 277 34.25 15.59 0.91
N ARG A 278 35.43 14.99 1.15
CA ARG A 278 36.14 15.17 2.43
C ARG A 278 36.60 16.61 2.65
N GLU A 279 37.06 17.28 1.61
CA GLU A 279 37.48 18.68 1.69
C GLU A 279 36.28 19.61 1.78
N CYS A 280 35.23 19.33 1.01
CA CYS A 280 33.94 20.01 1.12
C CYS A 280 33.41 19.93 2.55
N ARG A 281 33.36 18.73 3.15
CA ARG A 281 32.92 18.54 4.54
C ARG A 281 33.77 19.32 5.55
N LYS A 282 35.10 19.31 5.41
CA LYS A 282 36.00 20.09 6.28
C LYS A 282 35.74 21.58 6.16
N PHE A 283 35.58 22.08 4.94
CA PHE A 283 35.29 23.48 4.68
C PHE A 283 33.91 23.88 5.21
N MET A 284 32.89 23.06 4.96
CA MET A 284 31.52 23.28 5.41
C MET A 284 31.40 23.29 6.94
N LYS A 285 32.19 22.44 7.64
CA LYS A 285 32.30 22.46 9.12
C LYS A 285 33.08 23.64 9.69
N SER A 286 33.79 24.41 8.87
CA SER A 286 34.60 25.54 9.36
C SER A 286 33.77 26.77 9.77
N GLY A 287 32.45 26.74 9.59
CA GLY A 287 31.56 27.89 9.82
C GLY A 287 31.62 28.95 8.72
N ARG A 288 32.74 29.04 7.99
CA ARG A 288 32.97 30.04 6.92
C ARG A 288 31.88 30.07 5.86
N CYS A 289 31.33 28.93 5.44
CA CYS A 289 30.23 28.90 4.47
C CYS A 289 28.97 29.58 5.01
N ALA A 290 28.61 29.30 6.27
CA ALA A 290 27.47 29.91 6.94
C ALA A 290 27.70 31.41 7.20
N ASP A 291 28.92 31.82 7.54
CA ASP A 291 29.29 33.24 7.66
C ASP A 291 29.14 33.98 6.32
N LEU A 292 29.64 33.40 5.23
CA LEU A 292 29.55 33.98 3.89
C LEU A 292 28.10 34.08 3.39
N LEU A 293 27.30 33.04 3.64
CA LEU A 293 25.87 33.04 3.29
C LEU A 293 25.10 34.03 4.17
N SER A 294 25.36 34.12 5.47
CA SER A 294 24.65 35.05 6.38
C SER A 294 24.88 36.52 6.00
N GLN A 295 26.09 36.88 5.57
CA GLN A 295 26.40 38.21 5.02
C GLN A 295 25.53 38.55 3.79
N ALA A 296 25.26 37.57 2.92
CA ALA A 296 24.43 37.74 1.73
C ALA A 296 22.91 37.62 2.01
N CYS A 297 22.51 36.85 3.03
CA CYS A 297 21.11 36.44 3.26
C CYS A 297 20.25 37.46 4.01
N ASN A 298 20.81 38.56 4.54
CA ASN A 298 20.04 39.62 5.21
C ASN A 298 18.95 40.27 4.34
N HIS A 299 18.95 40.00 3.03
CA HIS A 299 18.01 40.53 2.05
C HIS A 299 17.17 39.46 1.34
N LEU A 300 17.43 38.16 1.57
CA LEU A 300 16.75 37.03 0.93
C LEU A 300 15.48 36.62 1.69
N ARG A 301 14.44 36.21 0.96
CA ARG A 301 13.21 35.60 1.51
C ARG A 301 13.23 34.07 1.47
N LYS A 302 13.87 33.48 0.45
CA LYS A 302 13.98 32.03 0.26
C LYS A 302 15.40 31.64 -0.17
N LEU A 303 15.93 30.59 0.47
CA LEU A 303 17.20 29.94 0.14
C LEU A 303 16.92 28.45 -0.12
N GLU A 304 17.41 27.93 -1.24
CA GLU A 304 17.29 26.51 -1.60
C GLU A 304 18.66 25.98 -1.99
N ILE A 305 19.11 24.93 -1.29
CA ILE A 305 20.40 24.27 -1.53
C ILE A 305 20.13 22.80 -1.83
N THR A 306 20.50 22.34 -3.03
CA THR A 306 20.34 20.95 -3.44
C THR A 306 21.71 20.33 -3.70
N LEU A 307 22.05 19.19 -3.08
CA LEU A 307 23.25 18.44 -3.47
C LEU A 307 22.94 17.54 -4.67
N ALA A 308 23.75 17.66 -5.72
CA ALA A 308 23.82 16.69 -6.81
C ALA A 308 24.90 15.65 -6.45
N SER A 309 24.53 14.59 -5.73
CA SER A 309 25.42 13.45 -5.48
C SER A 309 24.65 12.20 -5.03
N TRP A 310 24.92 11.10 -5.71
CA TRP A 310 24.41 9.73 -5.49
C TRP A 310 25.10 9.00 -4.31
N MET A 311 25.77 9.73 -3.40
CA MET A 311 26.68 9.12 -2.40
C MET A 311 26.51 9.59 -0.94
N GLU A 312 25.45 10.33 -0.60
CA GLU A 312 25.15 10.71 0.79
C GLU A 312 25.16 9.55 1.81
N PRO A 313 24.71 8.30 1.50
CA PRO A 313 24.59 7.26 2.53
C PRO A 313 25.93 6.76 3.09
N ARG A 314 27.08 7.02 2.44
CA ARG A 314 28.36 6.39 2.83
C ARG A 314 29.12 7.10 3.96
N PHE A 315 28.72 8.31 4.38
CA PHE A 315 29.62 9.15 5.21
C PHE A 315 29.00 9.89 6.40
N GLY A 316 27.72 9.64 6.75
CA GLY A 316 27.10 10.07 8.02
C GLY A 316 27.12 11.58 8.24
N PHE A 317 26.65 12.37 7.28
CA PHE A 317 26.54 13.83 7.39
C PHE A 317 25.18 14.28 6.84
N LYS A 318 24.35 14.94 7.66
CA LYS A 318 23.07 15.51 7.23
C LYS A 318 23.26 16.99 6.89
N LEU A 319 22.75 17.46 5.75
CA LEU A 319 22.84 18.89 5.39
C LEU A 319 22.16 19.84 6.38
N ILE A 320 21.14 19.37 7.09
CA ILE A 320 20.39 20.18 8.06
C ILE A 320 21.30 20.77 9.14
N ASP A 321 22.36 20.03 9.50
CA ASP A 321 23.36 20.43 10.50
C ASP A 321 24.11 21.70 10.07
N LEU A 322 24.13 22.03 8.78
CA LEU A 322 24.80 23.22 8.23
C LEU A 322 24.02 24.52 8.47
N VAL A 323 22.69 24.44 8.53
CA VAL A 323 21.78 25.60 8.58
C VAL A 323 21.13 25.77 9.94
N ALA A 324 21.09 24.70 10.75
CA ALA A 324 20.43 24.65 12.05
C ALA A 324 21.07 25.55 13.13
N GLU A 325 22.38 25.81 13.05
CA GLU A 325 23.09 26.57 14.09
C GLU A 325 23.05 28.11 13.89
N HIS A 326 22.45 28.61 12.80
CA HIS A 326 22.44 30.04 12.47
C HIS A 326 21.04 30.66 12.54
N VAL A 327 20.95 31.90 13.05
CA VAL A 327 19.69 32.66 13.13
C VAL A 327 19.48 33.47 11.85
N TRP A 328 18.46 33.12 11.08
CA TRP A 328 18.15 33.75 9.80
C TRP A 328 16.96 34.70 9.91
N LEU A 329 17.20 36.00 10.15
CA LEU A 329 16.16 36.97 10.54
C LEU A 329 15.05 37.24 9.49
N ARG A 330 15.25 36.90 8.20
CA ARG A 330 14.31 37.21 7.10
C ARG A 330 13.95 36.06 6.16
N LEU A 331 14.50 34.87 6.38
CA LEU A 331 14.22 33.68 5.57
C LEU A 331 12.92 33.04 6.03
N SER A 332 11.93 32.91 5.13
CA SER A 332 10.65 32.24 5.43
C SER A 332 10.65 30.76 5.04
N LYS A 333 11.63 30.30 4.26
CA LYS A 333 11.77 28.89 3.84
C LYS A 333 13.22 28.55 3.49
N VAL A 334 13.71 27.44 4.05
CA VAL A 334 14.93 26.73 3.65
C VAL A 334 14.50 25.34 3.18
N ALA A 335 14.95 24.91 2.00
CA ALA A 335 14.71 23.56 1.49
C ALA A 335 16.04 22.88 1.18
N LEU A 336 16.24 21.71 1.80
CA LEU A 336 17.37 20.80 1.60
C LEU A 336 16.77 19.46 1.17
N THR A 337 17.18 18.94 0.01
CA THR A 337 16.67 17.66 -0.51
C THR A 337 17.85 16.71 -0.73
N GLY A 338 17.94 15.69 0.12
CA GLY A 338 18.82 14.52 0.00
C GLY A 338 18.00 13.24 -0.27
N ILE A 339 18.63 12.21 -0.83
CA ILE A 339 17.99 10.92 -1.18
C ILE A 339 17.80 10.10 0.11
N GLU A 340 16.67 9.39 0.26
CA GLU A 340 16.42 8.45 1.38
C GLU A 340 17.64 7.53 1.59
N THR A 341 18.17 7.49 2.81
CA THR A 341 19.35 6.68 3.12
C THR A 341 18.97 5.21 3.34
N THR A 342 19.94 4.28 3.22
CA THR A 342 19.72 2.87 3.60
C THR A 342 19.25 2.73 5.06
N GLU A 343 19.67 3.65 5.92
CA GLU A 343 19.26 3.72 7.33
C GLU A 343 17.77 4.10 7.45
N ASP A 344 17.28 5.04 6.63
CA ASP A 344 15.86 5.42 6.60
C ASP A 344 14.97 4.27 6.13
N ILE A 345 15.43 3.49 5.14
CA ILE A 345 14.72 2.28 4.67
C ILE A 345 14.68 1.23 5.77
N LEU A 346 15.81 0.95 6.44
CA LEU A 346 15.86 -0.03 7.51
C LEU A 346 14.99 0.37 8.71
N ASN A 347 14.99 1.65 9.07
CA ASN A 347 14.15 2.18 10.15
C ASN A 347 12.66 2.03 9.78
N THR A 348 12.29 2.38 8.56
CA THR A 348 10.91 2.22 8.06
C THR A 348 10.50 0.74 8.01
N PHE A 349 11.41 -0.14 7.61
CA PHE A 349 11.17 -1.58 7.51
C PHE A 349 11.05 -2.25 8.90
N ASN A 350 11.75 -1.76 9.90
CA ASN A 350 11.68 -2.27 11.27
C ASN A 350 10.50 -1.69 12.08
N ALA A 351 10.09 -0.45 11.77
CA ALA A 351 9.06 0.25 12.52
C ALA A 351 7.72 -0.51 12.53
N SER A 352 7.16 -0.65 13.72
CA SER A 352 5.93 -1.41 13.97
C SER A 352 4.81 -0.58 14.58
N LEU A 353 5.11 0.63 15.08
CA LEU A 353 4.12 1.56 15.65
C LEU A 353 2.85 1.77 14.81
N PRO A 354 2.90 1.84 13.46
CA PRO A 354 1.69 2.00 12.65
C PRO A 354 0.61 0.94 12.90
N TYR A 355 1.00 -0.29 13.28
CA TYR A 355 0.09 -1.42 13.48
C TYR A 355 0.09 -1.96 14.92
N ASP A 356 1.22 -1.97 15.63
CA ASP A 356 1.33 -2.56 16.96
C ASP A 356 0.81 -1.66 18.09
N ARG A 357 0.55 -0.37 17.80
CA ARG A 357 -0.07 0.58 18.75
C ARG A 357 -1.38 0.10 19.35
N ILE A 358 -2.05 -0.86 18.71
CA ILE A 358 -3.26 -1.50 19.24
C ILE A 358 -2.99 -2.27 20.56
N LEU A 359 -1.73 -2.64 20.82
CA LEU A 359 -1.29 -3.38 22.01
C LEU A 359 -1.00 -2.45 23.21
N TYR A 360 -1.24 -1.13 23.11
CA TYR A 360 -0.85 -0.16 24.15
C TYR A 360 -1.37 -0.53 25.54
N ALA A 361 -2.60 -1.02 25.63
CA ALA A 361 -3.23 -1.35 26.90
C ALA A 361 -2.61 -2.59 27.55
N GLN A 362 -2.23 -3.57 26.72
CA GLN A 362 -1.58 -4.80 27.16
C GLN A 362 -0.15 -4.54 27.62
N ASP A 363 0.61 -3.75 26.85
CA ASP A 363 1.97 -3.34 27.22
C ASP A 363 2.00 -2.58 28.56
N ILE A 364 1.05 -1.67 28.76
CA ILE A 364 0.89 -0.94 30.03
C ILE A 364 0.56 -1.88 31.18
N ALA A 365 -0.43 -2.77 31.00
CA ALA A 365 -0.83 -3.72 32.04
C ALA A 365 0.33 -4.67 32.41
N GLY A 366 1.02 -5.23 31.41
CA GLY A 366 2.20 -6.06 31.61
C GLY A 366 3.34 -5.32 32.31
N SER A 367 3.55 -4.05 31.97
CA SER A 367 4.53 -3.18 32.61
C SER A 367 4.23 -2.91 34.08
N ILE A 368 2.97 -2.64 34.43
CA ILE A 368 2.55 -2.44 35.83
C ILE A 368 2.74 -3.73 36.63
N ALA A 369 2.31 -4.88 36.11
CA ALA A 369 2.47 -6.18 36.77
C ALA A 369 3.96 -6.50 37.01
N PHE A 370 4.81 -6.23 36.01
CA PHE A 370 6.26 -6.44 36.14
C PHE A 370 6.90 -5.48 37.16
N ALA A 371 6.52 -4.20 37.15
CA ALA A 371 6.96 -3.24 38.15
C ALA A 371 6.54 -3.65 39.58
N ARG A 372 5.32 -4.17 39.74
CA ARG A 372 4.82 -4.69 41.02
C ARG A 372 5.65 -5.88 41.50
N ALA A 373 6.01 -6.79 40.60
CA ALA A 373 6.88 -7.92 40.92
C ALA A 373 8.29 -7.48 41.35
N ASN A 374 8.87 -6.49 40.68
CA ASN A 374 10.17 -5.90 41.05
C ASN A 374 10.12 -5.17 42.40
N LYS A 375 9.02 -4.45 42.68
CA LYS A 375 8.78 -3.85 44.00
C LYS A 375 8.74 -4.90 45.11
N ASN A 376 8.07 -6.02 44.89
CA ASN A 376 8.03 -7.13 45.84
C ASN A 376 9.39 -7.81 46.07
N ARG A 377 10.37 -7.60 45.18
CA ARG A 377 11.75 -8.07 45.32
C ARG A 377 12.72 -7.00 45.83
N GLY A 378 12.22 -5.82 46.18
CA GLY A 378 13.03 -4.71 46.68
C GLY A 378 13.91 -4.05 45.62
N ILE A 379 13.65 -4.30 44.32
CA ILE A 379 14.33 -3.64 43.20
C ILE A 379 13.78 -2.23 43.01
N LEU A 380 12.46 -2.09 43.20
CA LEU A 380 11.77 -0.81 43.25
C LEU A 380 11.31 -0.54 44.68
N THR A 381 11.41 0.71 45.12
CA THR A 381 10.75 1.18 46.33
C THR A 381 9.24 1.31 46.11
N SER A 382 8.45 1.41 47.19
CA SER A 382 7.01 1.65 47.08
C SER A 382 6.70 2.95 46.33
N ASP A 383 7.40 4.04 46.68
CA ASP A 383 7.24 5.35 46.05
C ASP A 383 7.57 5.33 44.54
N GLU A 384 8.58 4.56 44.13
CA GLU A 384 8.92 4.39 42.71
C GLU A 384 7.86 3.59 41.96
N PHE A 385 7.33 2.52 42.58
CA PHE A 385 6.24 1.75 41.99
C PHE A 385 4.97 2.59 41.82
N GLU A 386 4.58 3.35 42.84
CA GLU A 386 3.40 4.24 42.78
C GLU A 386 3.54 5.27 41.64
N LYS A 387 4.73 5.88 41.48
CA LYS A 387 5.00 6.77 40.35
C LYS A 387 4.83 6.07 39.00
N ILE A 388 5.35 4.84 38.86
CA ILE A 388 5.24 4.06 37.61
C ILE A 388 3.77 3.74 37.32
N GLU A 389 3.02 3.24 38.30
CA GLU A 389 1.60 2.88 38.16
C GLU A 389 0.76 4.10 37.77
N GLU A 390 0.87 5.21 38.50
CA GLU A 390 0.17 6.46 38.18
C GLU A 390 0.59 7.06 36.83
N GLY A 391 1.88 6.97 36.50
CA GLY A 391 2.43 7.43 35.24
C GLY A 391 1.81 6.67 34.06
N PHE A 392 1.78 5.35 34.14
CA PHE A 392 1.18 4.51 33.12
C PHE A 392 -0.34 4.69 32.99
N GLU A 393 -1.07 4.90 34.09
CA GLU A 393 -2.49 5.22 34.02
C GLU A 393 -2.76 6.56 33.30
N LYS A 394 -1.83 7.52 33.37
CA LYS A 394 -1.90 8.75 32.55
C LYS A 394 -1.62 8.44 31.07
N VAL A 395 -0.58 7.66 30.76
CA VAL A 395 -0.27 7.24 29.37
C VAL A 395 -1.46 6.50 28.74
N LYS A 396 -2.08 5.58 29.48
CA LYS A 396 -3.26 4.84 29.04
C LYS A 396 -4.42 5.77 28.67
N LYS A 397 -4.71 6.77 29.53
CA LYS A 397 -5.75 7.78 29.26
C LYS A 397 -5.44 8.62 28.02
N GLU A 398 -4.16 8.90 27.74
CA GLU A 398 -3.77 9.62 26.53
C GLU A 398 -4.05 8.79 25.26
N TRP A 399 -3.79 7.48 25.28
CA TRP A 399 -4.17 6.58 24.19
C TRP A 399 -5.68 6.48 24.02
N GLU A 400 -6.42 6.23 25.10
CA GLU A 400 -7.89 6.15 25.08
C GLU A 400 -8.54 7.46 24.60
N GLY A 401 -7.95 8.60 24.97
CA GLY A 401 -8.39 9.94 24.58
C GLY A 401 -7.92 10.40 23.19
N ASN A 402 -7.12 9.61 22.46
CA ASN A 402 -6.45 10.01 21.23
C ASN A 402 -5.61 11.30 21.37
N THR A 403 -5.04 11.55 22.55
CA THR A 403 -4.16 12.70 22.82
C THR A 403 -2.69 12.32 22.92
N PHE A 404 -2.36 11.03 22.79
CA PHE A 404 -0.97 10.57 22.74
C PHE A 404 -0.27 11.09 21.48
N GLU A 405 0.88 11.75 21.65
CA GLU A 405 1.69 12.25 20.55
C GLU A 405 2.81 11.25 20.20
N ALA A 406 2.61 10.48 19.13
CA ALA A 406 3.64 9.64 18.55
C ALA A 406 4.76 10.48 17.93
N ARG A 407 6.01 10.04 18.13
CA ARG A 407 7.21 10.70 17.58
C ARG A 407 7.86 9.81 16.53
N GLU A 408 8.64 10.43 15.66
CA GLU A 408 9.44 9.72 14.64
C GLU A 408 10.44 8.73 15.26
N ALA A 409 10.91 9.02 16.48
CA ALA A 409 11.80 8.12 17.23
C ALA A 409 11.09 6.92 17.87
N ASP A 410 9.76 6.84 17.83
CA ASP A 410 9.00 5.73 18.39
C ASP A 410 8.94 4.58 17.37
N GLU A 411 9.88 3.64 17.46
CA GLU A 411 9.93 2.46 16.57
C GLU A 411 8.70 1.56 16.72
N ASP A 412 8.28 1.34 17.98
CA ASP A 412 7.25 0.39 18.38
C ASP A 412 6.41 0.92 19.55
N ILE A 413 5.31 0.25 19.87
CA ILE A 413 4.42 0.66 20.98
C ILE A 413 5.15 0.74 22.32
N HIS A 414 6.09 -0.18 22.54
CA HIS A 414 6.79 -0.27 23.81
C HIS A 414 7.71 0.94 24.02
N THR A 415 8.40 1.40 22.97
CA THR A 415 9.26 2.58 23.00
C THR A 415 8.43 3.85 23.17
N ALA A 416 7.27 3.92 22.51
CA ALA A 416 6.34 5.03 22.66
C ALA A 416 5.85 5.16 24.12
N ASN A 417 5.35 4.06 24.71
CA ASN A 417 4.85 4.04 26.08
C ASN A 417 5.94 4.34 27.11
N GLU A 418 7.13 3.76 26.92
CA GLU A 418 8.27 3.99 27.80
C GLU A 418 8.76 5.43 27.74
N ARG A 419 8.94 5.99 26.54
CA ARG A 419 9.30 7.41 26.36
C ARG A 419 8.31 8.29 27.09
N ARG A 420 7.01 8.05 26.87
CA ARG A 420 5.97 8.87 27.47
C ARG A 420 5.94 8.74 29.00
N LEU A 421 6.13 7.54 29.53
CA LEU A 421 6.26 7.33 30.97
C LEU A 421 7.44 8.14 31.54
N CYS A 422 8.61 8.05 30.91
CA CYS A 422 9.81 8.78 31.32
C CYS A 422 9.63 10.31 31.29
N GLU A 423 8.88 10.84 30.33
CA GLU A 423 8.49 12.26 30.29
C GLU A 423 7.62 12.67 31.48
N ILE A 424 6.78 11.77 32.00
CA ILE A 424 5.86 12.03 33.11
C ILE A 424 6.57 11.89 34.46
N ILE A 425 7.40 10.85 34.65
CA ILE A 425 7.95 10.48 35.98
C ILE A 425 9.46 10.67 36.11
N GLY A 426 10.14 11.04 35.03
CA GLY A 426 11.59 11.20 34.97
C GLY A 426 12.34 9.90 34.63
N ASN A 427 13.47 10.03 33.94
CA ASN A 427 14.31 8.91 33.49
C ASN A 427 14.89 8.07 34.62
N GLU A 428 15.16 8.67 35.80
CA GLU A 428 15.75 7.96 36.94
C GLU A 428 14.86 6.83 37.46
N VAL A 429 13.54 7.04 37.46
CA VAL A 429 12.54 6.03 37.88
C VAL A 429 12.08 5.21 36.69
N GLY A 430 11.76 5.86 35.56
CA GLY A 430 11.29 5.18 34.35
C GLY A 430 12.29 4.16 33.81
N GLY A 431 13.58 4.48 33.82
CA GLY A 431 14.64 3.57 33.36
C GLY A 431 14.79 2.29 34.19
N LYS A 432 14.29 2.26 35.44
CA LYS A 432 14.34 1.05 36.28
C LYS A 432 13.35 -0.02 35.86
N LEU A 433 12.33 0.32 35.06
CA LEU A 433 11.31 -0.62 34.57
C LEU A 433 11.90 -1.81 33.80
N HIS A 434 13.03 -1.61 33.13
CA HIS A 434 13.73 -2.65 32.37
C HIS A 434 14.53 -3.64 33.21
N THR A 435 14.64 -3.43 34.52
CA THR A 435 15.46 -4.28 35.37
C THR A 435 14.94 -5.72 35.35
N GLY A 436 15.66 -6.60 34.65
CA GLY A 436 15.30 -8.00 34.49
C GLY A 436 14.25 -8.31 33.41
N ARG A 437 13.83 -7.31 32.62
CA ARG A 437 12.84 -7.46 31.56
C ARG A 437 13.52 -7.52 30.19
N SER A 438 12.92 -8.25 29.25
CA SER A 438 13.33 -8.23 27.84
C SER A 438 12.15 -7.89 26.94
N ARG A 439 12.43 -7.23 25.81
CA ARG A 439 11.43 -7.05 24.74
C ARG A 439 10.85 -8.39 24.25
N ASN A 440 11.63 -9.47 24.25
CA ASN A 440 11.20 -10.78 23.73
C ASN A 440 10.00 -11.37 24.49
N GLU A 441 10.05 -11.36 25.83
CA GLU A 441 8.92 -11.81 26.66
C GLU A 441 7.78 -10.79 26.71
N GLN A 442 8.10 -9.49 26.58
CA GLN A 442 7.16 -8.40 26.65
C GLN A 442 6.19 -8.47 25.47
N ILE A 443 6.69 -8.46 24.23
CA ILE A 443 5.84 -8.57 23.04
C ILE A 443 5.05 -9.89 23.02
N ALA A 444 5.66 -11.00 23.46
CA ALA A 444 4.95 -12.28 23.55
C ALA A 444 3.79 -12.23 24.57
N THR A 445 3.97 -11.51 25.67
CA THR A 445 2.92 -11.27 26.67
C THR A 445 1.81 -10.41 26.08
N ASP A 446 2.17 -9.30 25.43
CA ASP A 446 1.22 -8.32 24.92
C ASP A 446 0.35 -8.91 23.81
N MET A 447 0.97 -9.64 22.87
CA MET A 447 0.26 -10.37 21.82
C MET A 447 -0.74 -11.39 22.39
N ARG A 448 -0.35 -12.16 23.41
CA ARG A 448 -1.21 -13.19 24.01
C ARG A 448 -2.38 -12.59 24.78
N LEU A 449 -2.15 -11.50 25.54
CA LEU A 449 -3.21 -10.78 26.23
C LEU A 449 -4.22 -10.21 25.23
N TRP A 450 -3.72 -9.52 24.20
CA TRP A 450 -4.55 -8.89 23.19
C TRP A 450 -5.36 -9.94 22.42
N LEU A 451 -4.69 -11.00 21.93
CA LEU A 451 -5.35 -12.05 21.18
C LEU A 451 -6.40 -12.78 22.02
N ARG A 452 -6.10 -13.11 23.28
CA ARG A 452 -7.07 -13.74 24.19
C ARG A 452 -8.34 -12.90 24.31
N ASP A 453 -8.18 -11.60 24.54
CA ASP A 453 -9.31 -10.71 24.78
C ASP A 453 -10.14 -10.51 23.50
N GLU A 454 -9.50 -10.43 22.34
CA GLU A 454 -10.21 -10.36 21.06
C GLU A 454 -10.89 -11.68 20.66
N LEU A 455 -10.25 -12.84 20.89
CA LEU A 455 -10.87 -14.14 20.64
C LEU A 455 -12.10 -14.37 21.53
N ARG A 456 -12.11 -13.86 22.77
CA ARG A 456 -13.30 -13.87 23.63
C ARG A 456 -14.45 -13.04 23.06
N LYS A 457 -14.17 -11.87 22.46
CA LYS A 457 -15.20 -11.10 21.74
C LYS A 457 -15.73 -11.87 20.54
N ILE A 458 -14.87 -12.57 19.81
CA ILE A 458 -15.30 -13.40 18.68
C ILE A 458 -16.14 -14.60 19.13
N ASP A 459 -15.87 -15.20 20.30
CA ASP A 459 -16.74 -16.22 20.92
C ASP A 459 -18.16 -15.68 21.11
N GLU A 460 -18.30 -14.47 21.66
CA GLU A 460 -19.59 -13.81 21.84
C GLU A 460 -20.31 -13.58 20.49
N TYR A 461 -19.60 -13.09 19.47
CA TYR A 461 -20.19 -12.90 18.13
C TYR A 461 -20.64 -14.22 17.50
N MET A 462 -19.89 -15.31 17.69
CA MET A 462 -20.24 -16.64 17.22
C MET A 462 -21.48 -17.20 17.95
N VAL A 463 -21.56 -16.98 19.26
CA VAL A 463 -22.74 -17.32 20.06
C VAL A 463 -23.98 -16.58 19.53
N ASP A 464 -23.86 -15.29 19.23
CA ASP A 464 -24.97 -14.50 18.71
C ASP A 464 -25.42 -14.96 17.30
N LEU A 465 -24.46 -15.30 16.42
CA LEU A 465 -24.77 -15.93 15.13
C LEU A 465 -25.59 -17.21 15.30
N LEU A 466 -25.16 -18.12 16.18
CA LEU A 466 -25.85 -19.39 16.45
C LEU A 466 -27.24 -19.18 17.07
N ARG A 467 -27.41 -18.19 17.95
CA ARG A 467 -28.72 -17.78 18.49
C ARG A 467 -29.67 -17.30 17.39
N VAL A 468 -29.18 -16.47 16.46
CA VAL A 468 -29.96 -16.01 15.32
C VAL A 468 -30.37 -17.19 14.43
N MET A 469 -29.43 -18.08 14.10
CA MET A 469 -29.71 -19.23 13.23
C MET A 469 -30.73 -20.20 13.85
N THR A 470 -30.58 -20.54 15.13
CA THR A 470 -31.52 -21.42 15.84
C THR A 470 -32.90 -20.79 15.97
N SER A 471 -32.98 -19.50 16.30
CA SER A 471 -34.26 -18.77 16.41
C SER A 471 -34.98 -18.72 15.06
N ARG A 472 -34.26 -18.44 13.98
CA ARG A 472 -34.83 -18.46 12.63
C ARG A 472 -35.29 -19.85 12.22
N ALA A 473 -34.45 -20.87 12.44
CA ALA A 473 -34.80 -22.25 12.14
C ALA A 473 -36.09 -22.70 12.87
N GLU A 474 -36.30 -22.25 14.11
CA GLU A 474 -37.50 -22.56 14.88
C GLU A 474 -38.74 -21.85 14.33
N ILE A 475 -38.65 -20.55 14.02
CA ILE A 475 -39.76 -19.73 13.49
C ILE A 475 -40.16 -20.17 12.08
N GLU A 476 -39.19 -20.58 11.26
CA GLU A 476 -39.33 -20.85 9.83
C GLU A 476 -39.45 -22.36 9.52
N ILE A 477 -39.67 -23.19 10.54
CA ILE A 477 -39.61 -24.66 10.43
C ILE A 477 -40.58 -25.28 9.42
N GLU A 478 -41.70 -24.62 9.14
CA GLU A 478 -42.69 -25.10 8.17
C GLU A 478 -42.31 -24.87 6.70
N LEU A 479 -41.25 -24.10 6.44
CA LEU A 479 -40.87 -23.76 5.08
C LEU A 479 -40.13 -24.90 4.40
N LEU A 480 -40.60 -25.30 3.23
CA LEU A 480 -39.97 -26.31 2.38
C LEU A 480 -39.23 -25.64 1.22
N MET A 481 -38.14 -26.28 0.79
CA MET A 481 -37.37 -25.90 -0.39
C MET A 481 -36.77 -27.14 -1.05
N PRO A 482 -36.29 -27.04 -2.30
CA PRO A 482 -35.47 -28.10 -2.86
C PRO A 482 -34.15 -28.23 -2.09
N GLY A 483 -33.78 -29.46 -1.73
CA GLY A 483 -32.42 -29.82 -1.36
C GLY A 483 -31.59 -30.06 -2.62
N TYR A 484 -30.30 -29.72 -2.56
CA TYR A 484 -29.42 -29.73 -3.72
C TYR A 484 -28.25 -30.70 -3.58
N THR A 485 -27.95 -31.39 -4.66
CA THR A 485 -26.69 -32.12 -4.86
C THR A 485 -26.17 -31.78 -6.25
N HIS A 486 -24.90 -31.39 -6.39
CA HIS A 486 -24.35 -30.86 -7.65
C HIS A 486 -25.11 -29.64 -8.21
N LEU A 487 -25.72 -28.84 -7.31
CA LEU A 487 -26.64 -27.74 -7.65
C LEU A 487 -27.86 -28.18 -8.50
N GLN A 488 -28.16 -29.47 -8.53
CA GLN A 488 -29.40 -30.04 -9.07
C GLN A 488 -30.39 -30.29 -7.94
N ARG A 489 -31.68 -30.05 -8.21
CA ARG A 489 -32.76 -30.34 -7.26
C ARG A 489 -32.83 -31.86 -7.05
N ALA A 490 -32.75 -32.27 -5.79
CA ALA A 490 -32.76 -33.69 -5.41
C ALA A 490 -34.08 -34.05 -4.73
N GLN A 491 -34.26 -33.64 -3.48
CA GLN A 491 -35.43 -33.98 -2.65
C GLN A 491 -35.92 -32.75 -1.90
N PRO A 492 -37.21 -32.67 -1.51
CA PRO A 492 -37.67 -31.62 -0.62
C PRO A 492 -36.97 -31.69 0.74
N VAL A 493 -36.62 -30.53 1.29
CA VAL A 493 -36.09 -30.38 2.65
C VAL A 493 -36.75 -29.20 3.35
N ARG A 494 -36.75 -29.18 4.69
CA ARG A 494 -37.07 -27.97 5.43
C ARG A 494 -35.95 -26.94 5.28
N TRP A 495 -36.30 -25.68 5.03
CA TRP A 495 -35.36 -24.56 5.05
C TRP A 495 -34.53 -24.54 6.34
N SER A 496 -35.20 -24.75 7.47
CA SER A 496 -34.55 -24.81 8.77
C SER A 496 -33.50 -25.91 8.86
N HIS A 497 -33.68 -27.04 8.17
CA HIS A 497 -32.67 -28.09 8.12
C HIS A 497 -31.42 -27.64 7.33
N TRP A 498 -31.61 -26.94 6.21
CA TRP A 498 -30.51 -26.32 5.46
C TRP A 498 -29.76 -25.30 6.32
N LEU A 499 -30.47 -24.40 7.00
CA LEU A 499 -29.86 -23.37 7.86
C LEU A 499 -29.07 -24.01 9.02
N LEU A 500 -29.63 -25.02 9.68
CA LEU A 500 -28.98 -25.73 10.78
C LEU A 500 -27.76 -26.55 10.34
N SER A 501 -27.66 -26.95 9.06
CA SER A 501 -26.43 -27.59 8.56
C SER A 501 -25.20 -26.68 8.75
N TYR A 502 -25.36 -25.38 8.51
CA TYR A 502 -24.34 -24.37 8.81
C TYR A 502 -24.24 -24.06 10.29
N GLY A 503 -25.37 -24.05 11.02
CA GLY A 503 -25.37 -23.88 12.47
C GLY A 503 -24.52 -24.93 13.19
N MET A 504 -24.60 -26.19 12.77
CA MET A 504 -23.75 -27.27 13.32
C MET A 504 -22.27 -27.09 12.97
N ALA A 505 -21.95 -26.62 11.75
CA ALA A 505 -20.57 -26.32 11.37
C ALA A 505 -19.97 -25.19 12.21
N PHE A 506 -20.71 -24.10 12.42
CA PHE A 506 -20.27 -22.98 13.25
C PHE A 506 -20.20 -23.34 14.74
N ALA A 507 -21.04 -24.24 15.24
CA ALA A 507 -20.93 -24.75 16.60
C ALA A 507 -19.62 -25.54 16.81
N ALA A 508 -19.19 -26.33 15.83
CA ALA A 508 -17.89 -26.99 15.87
C ALA A 508 -16.73 -25.98 15.81
N ASP A 509 -16.86 -24.90 15.05
CA ASP A 509 -15.86 -23.82 15.04
C ASP A 509 -15.79 -23.07 16.37
N LEU A 510 -16.93 -22.81 17.02
CA LEU A 510 -16.99 -22.22 18.35
C LEU A 510 -16.30 -23.11 19.40
N GLN A 511 -16.48 -24.42 19.31
CA GLN A 511 -15.74 -25.36 20.15
C GLN A 511 -14.23 -25.21 19.96
N ARG A 512 -13.75 -25.24 18.70
CA ARG A 512 -12.33 -25.11 18.40
C ARG A 512 -11.76 -23.78 18.91
N LEU A 513 -12.53 -22.69 18.78
CA LEU A 513 -12.15 -21.38 19.32
C LEU A 513 -11.88 -21.44 20.82
N ARG A 514 -12.81 -22.02 21.59
CA ARG A 514 -12.71 -22.17 23.04
C ARG A 514 -11.51 -23.02 23.45
N GLU A 515 -11.16 -24.03 22.66
CA GLU A 515 -9.97 -24.83 22.87
C GLU A 515 -8.68 -24.03 22.59
N THR A 516 -8.64 -23.25 21.50
CA THR A 516 -7.52 -22.38 21.14
C THR A 516 -7.27 -21.31 22.20
N ILE A 517 -8.31 -20.66 22.73
CA ILE A 517 -8.19 -19.64 23.78
C ILE A 517 -7.42 -20.17 25.00
N LYS A 518 -7.61 -21.43 25.40
CA LYS A 518 -6.90 -22.04 26.54
C LYS A 518 -5.38 -22.14 26.34
N ARG A 519 -4.92 -22.28 25.08
CA ARG A 519 -3.49 -22.32 24.71
C ARG A 519 -2.92 -20.91 24.52
N VAL A 520 -3.73 -19.97 24.02
CA VAL A 520 -3.38 -18.54 23.99
C VAL A 520 -3.21 -18.00 25.42
N ASN A 521 -4.03 -18.43 26.38
CA ASN A 521 -4.06 -17.93 27.76
C ASN A 521 -2.96 -18.52 28.69
N ARG A 522 -1.70 -18.55 28.22
CA ARG A 522 -0.51 -18.95 28.99
C ARG A 522 0.52 -17.83 29.04
N SER A 523 1.04 -17.53 30.23
CA SER A 523 1.92 -16.38 30.46
C SER A 523 3.39 -16.67 30.11
N PRO A 524 4.02 -15.88 29.23
CA PRO A 524 5.47 -15.90 29.01
C PRO A 524 6.22 -14.89 29.90
N LEU A 525 5.53 -14.01 30.63
CA LEU A 525 6.16 -12.95 31.43
C LEU A 525 7.07 -13.52 32.54
N GLY A 526 8.27 -12.97 32.66
CA GLY A 526 9.37 -13.42 33.52
C GLY A 526 10.30 -14.46 32.92
N CYS A 527 10.21 -14.75 31.61
CA CYS A 527 11.15 -15.57 30.85
C CYS A 527 12.42 -14.80 30.40
N GLY A 528 12.46 -13.48 30.58
CA GLY A 528 13.57 -12.63 30.18
C GLY A 528 13.84 -12.70 28.67
N ALA A 529 15.10 -12.58 28.27
CA ALA A 529 15.47 -12.63 26.86
C ALA A 529 15.41 -14.04 26.26
N LEU A 530 15.79 -15.06 27.06
CA LEU A 530 15.75 -16.48 26.68
C LEU A 530 15.94 -17.44 27.87
N SER A 531 16.69 -17.06 28.90
CA SER A 531 17.15 -17.95 29.99
C SER A 531 16.41 -17.79 31.31
N GLY A 532 15.30 -17.03 31.33
CA GLY A 532 14.57 -16.70 32.55
C GLY A 532 15.01 -15.37 33.17
N ASN A 533 14.19 -14.85 34.08
CA ASN A 533 14.50 -13.67 34.89
C ASN A 533 15.49 -14.02 36.03
N PRO A 534 16.57 -13.22 36.24
CA PRO A 534 17.61 -13.53 37.23
C PRO A 534 17.32 -13.02 38.65
N PHE A 535 16.20 -12.31 38.88
CA PHE A 535 15.89 -11.62 40.14
C PHE A 535 14.86 -12.34 41.01
N GLY A 536 14.52 -13.58 40.66
CA GLY A 536 13.60 -14.41 41.45
C GLY A 536 12.18 -13.84 41.52
N ILE A 537 11.74 -13.07 40.52
CA ILE A 537 10.38 -12.52 40.46
C ILE A 537 9.31 -13.62 40.50
N ASP A 538 8.13 -13.29 41.04
CA ASP A 538 7.01 -14.24 41.12
C ASP A 538 6.19 -14.22 39.82
N ARG A 539 6.46 -15.21 38.96
CA ARG A 539 5.76 -15.36 37.68
C ARG A 539 4.30 -15.74 37.84
N GLU A 540 3.94 -16.55 38.84
CA GLU A 540 2.55 -16.96 39.05
C GLU A 540 1.70 -15.77 39.50
N ALA A 541 2.23 -14.91 40.38
CA ALA A 541 1.55 -13.69 40.79
C ALA A 541 1.26 -12.77 39.61
N MET A 542 2.25 -12.53 38.74
CA MET A 542 2.05 -11.71 37.52
C MET A 542 1.05 -12.35 36.56
N ALA A 543 1.14 -13.67 36.34
CA ALA A 543 0.21 -14.38 35.47
C ALA A 543 -1.24 -14.27 35.99
N LYS A 544 -1.45 -14.42 37.29
CA LYS A 544 -2.75 -14.25 37.94
C LYS A 544 -3.26 -12.82 37.84
N GLU A 545 -2.41 -11.82 38.08
CA GLU A 545 -2.74 -10.39 37.94
C GLU A 545 -3.24 -10.07 36.52
N LEU A 546 -2.60 -10.64 35.50
CA LEU A 546 -2.93 -10.42 34.09
C LEU A 546 -4.03 -11.36 33.55
N GLY A 547 -4.61 -12.22 34.39
CA GLY A 547 -5.70 -13.13 34.02
C GLY A 547 -5.30 -14.34 33.17
N PHE A 548 -4.02 -14.73 33.20
CA PHE A 548 -3.55 -15.97 32.59
C PHE A 548 -3.96 -17.20 33.41
N GLU A 549 -4.22 -18.32 32.74
CA GLU A 549 -4.58 -19.60 33.39
C GLU A 549 -3.36 -20.42 33.83
N GLY A 550 -2.15 -19.99 33.48
CA GLY A 550 -0.91 -20.61 33.91
C GLY A 550 0.30 -20.10 33.16
N LEU A 551 1.46 -20.69 33.47
CA LEU A 551 2.75 -20.28 32.92
C LEU A 551 3.13 -21.10 31.68
N MET A 552 3.94 -20.48 30.83
CA MET A 552 4.83 -21.22 29.95
C MET A 552 6.07 -21.65 30.74
N TRP A 553 6.33 -22.96 30.77
CA TRP A 553 7.32 -23.57 31.66
C TRP A 553 8.77 -23.38 31.23
N ASN A 554 9.04 -23.30 29.93
CA ASN A 554 10.39 -23.16 29.40
C ASN A 554 10.56 -21.76 28.80
N SER A 555 11.57 -21.03 29.25
CA SER A 555 11.80 -19.64 28.83
C SER A 555 12.20 -19.50 27.37
N MET A 556 12.96 -20.45 26.83
CA MET A 556 13.33 -20.44 25.41
C MET A 556 12.10 -20.68 24.54
N ALA A 557 11.27 -21.67 24.91
CA ALA A 557 10.01 -21.91 24.23
C ALA A 557 9.09 -20.68 24.32
N ALA A 558 8.95 -20.07 25.50
CA ALA A 558 8.03 -18.96 25.72
C ALA A 558 8.31 -17.73 24.85
N VAL A 559 9.59 -17.39 24.63
CA VAL A 559 9.96 -16.21 23.84
C VAL A 559 10.04 -16.48 22.33
N ALA A 560 10.24 -17.75 21.94
CA ALA A 560 10.27 -18.17 20.54
C ALA A 560 8.89 -18.53 19.98
N ASP A 561 7.94 -18.91 20.83
CA ASP A 561 6.66 -19.47 20.44
C ASP A 561 5.78 -18.46 19.68
N ARG A 562 5.25 -18.91 18.53
CA ARG A 562 4.20 -18.25 17.74
C ARG A 562 3.09 -19.20 17.31
N ASP A 563 3.03 -20.40 17.90
CA ASP A 563 2.00 -21.39 17.63
C ASP A 563 0.63 -20.85 18.03
N PHE A 564 0.54 -20.08 19.12
CA PHE A 564 -0.73 -19.47 19.56
C PHE A 564 -1.33 -18.52 18.51
N ALA A 565 -0.49 -17.75 17.79
CA ALA A 565 -0.94 -16.85 16.74
C ALA A 565 -1.32 -17.66 15.48
N LEU A 566 -0.46 -18.59 15.07
CA LEU A 566 -0.70 -19.45 13.92
C LEU A 566 -1.96 -20.32 14.08
N GLU A 567 -2.14 -20.96 15.23
CA GLU A 567 -3.31 -21.76 15.56
C GLU A 567 -4.60 -20.94 15.49
N SER A 568 -4.56 -19.69 15.97
CA SER A 568 -5.71 -18.78 15.91
C SER A 568 -6.06 -18.41 14.45
N ILE A 569 -5.06 -18.21 13.60
CA ILE A 569 -5.28 -17.93 12.17
C ILE A 569 -5.74 -19.20 11.42
N GLN A 570 -5.22 -20.37 11.78
CA GLN A 570 -5.66 -21.66 11.22
C GLN A 570 -7.13 -21.93 11.57
N TRP A 571 -7.51 -21.79 12.84
CA TRP A 571 -8.90 -21.84 13.29
C TRP A 571 -9.79 -20.88 12.49
N SER A 572 -9.34 -19.64 12.34
CA SER A 572 -10.04 -18.62 11.55
C SER A 572 -10.22 -19.02 10.08
N SER A 573 -9.26 -19.74 9.50
CA SER A 573 -9.37 -20.20 8.10
C SER A 573 -10.43 -21.30 7.93
N PHE A 574 -10.61 -22.18 8.93
CA PHE A 574 -11.71 -23.15 8.93
C PHE A 574 -13.06 -22.45 9.03
N LEU A 575 -13.21 -21.52 9.98
CA LEU A 575 -14.42 -20.72 10.15
C LEU A 575 -14.77 -19.98 8.85
N MET A 576 -13.81 -19.27 8.27
CA MET A 576 -14.05 -18.51 7.04
C MET A 576 -14.36 -19.41 5.83
N SER A 577 -13.93 -20.67 5.84
CA SER A 577 -14.33 -21.65 4.83
C SER A 577 -15.82 -22.04 4.96
N HIS A 578 -16.34 -22.13 6.18
CA HIS A 578 -17.78 -22.32 6.38
C HIS A 578 -18.59 -21.07 6.06
N VAL A 579 -18.08 -19.89 6.43
CA VAL A 579 -18.67 -18.60 6.05
C VAL A 579 -18.76 -18.46 4.52
N SER A 580 -17.70 -18.81 3.79
CA SER A 580 -17.70 -18.71 2.33
C SER A 580 -18.69 -19.68 1.67
N ARG A 581 -18.87 -20.89 2.23
CA ARG A 581 -19.88 -21.85 1.77
C ARG A 581 -21.31 -21.35 2.00
N LEU A 582 -21.60 -20.73 3.13
CA LEU A 582 -22.92 -20.13 3.38
C LEU A 582 -23.15 -18.90 2.47
N ALA A 583 -22.10 -18.10 2.28
CA ALA A 583 -22.14 -16.96 1.37
C ALA A 583 -22.43 -17.39 -0.07
N GLU A 584 -21.82 -18.47 -0.56
CA GLU A 584 -22.10 -19.04 -1.89
C GLU A 584 -23.58 -19.38 -2.06
N ASP A 585 -24.13 -20.17 -1.14
CA ASP A 585 -25.54 -20.58 -1.22
C ASP A 585 -26.46 -19.37 -1.18
N LEU A 586 -26.20 -18.40 -0.29
CA LEU A 586 -27.02 -17.19 -0.21
C LEU A 586 -26.89 -16.28 -1.43
N ILE A 587 -25.71 -16.20 -2.05
CA ILE A 587 -25.54 -15.51 -3.34
C ILE A 587 -26.44 -16.17 -4.39
N ILE A 588 -26.34 -17.49 -4.55
CA ILE A 588 -27.16 -18.26 -5.49
C ILE A 588 -28.65 -18.08 -5.19
N HIS A 589 -29.07 -18.25 -3.94
CA HIS A 589 -30.45 -18.12 -3.49
C HIS A 589 -31.01 -16.70 -3.67
N SER A 590 -30.16 -15.68 -3.78
CA SER A 590 -30.54 -14.28 -4.00
C SER A 590 -30.59 -13.85 -5.47
N THR A 591 -30.17 -14.72 -6.39
CA THR A 591 -30.29 -14.47 -7.83
C THR A 591 -31.76 -14.36 -8.26
N ALA A 592 -32.00 -13.75 -9.43
CA ALA A 592 -33.36 -13.67 -9.97
C ALA A 592 -33.90 -15.05 -10.40
N GLU A 593 -32.99 -15.96 -10.78
CA GLU A 593 -33.27 -17.32 -11.23
C GLU A 593 -33.78 -18.22 -10.08
N PHE A 594 -33.20 -18.09 -8.89
CA PHE A 594 -33.65 -18.83 -7.70
C PHE A 594 -34.69 -18.03 -6.91
N GLY A 595 -34.35 -16.81 -6.51
CA GLY A 595 -35.24 -15.89 -5.82
C GLY A 595 -35.76 -16.38 -4.47
N TYR A 596 -35.05 -17.27 -3.79
CA TYR A 596 -35.46 -17.80 -2.46
C TYR A 596 -35.24 -16.79 -1.34
N VAL A 597 -34.19 -15.99 -1.47
CA VAL A 597 -33.75 -15.05 -0.44
C VAL A 597 -33.67 -13.64 -1.05
N LYS A 598 -34.18 -12.65 -0.31
CA LYS A 598 -33.94 -11.23 -0.57
C LYS A 598 -33.12 -10.64 0.57
N LEU A 599 -31.94 -10.14 0.26
CA LEU A 599 -31.10 -9.42 1.23
C LEU A 599 -31.72 -8.07 1.60
N SER A 600 -31.45 -7.60 2.83
CA SER A 600 -31.85 -6.25 3.25
C SER A 600 -30.91 -5.20 2.67
N ASP A 601 -31.41 -3.99 2.45
CA ASP A 601 -30.62 -2.85 1.92
C ASP A 601 -29.36 -2.54 2.75
N ALA A 602 -29.36 -2.82 4.06
CA ALA A 602 -28.19 -2.63 4.92
C ALA A 602 -27.00 -3.55 4.57
N TYR A 603 -27.24 -4.67 3.89
CA TYR A 603 -26.24 -5.69 3.56
C TYR A 603 -26.19 -6.00 2.05
N SER A 604 -26.80 -5.15 1.22
CA SER A 604 -26.77 -5.27 -0.24
C SER A 604 -26.63 -3.89 -0.87
N THR A 605 -25.92 -3.76 -1.99
CA THR A 605 -25.94 -2.49 -2.73
C THR A 605 -27.03 -2.50 -3.81
N GLY A 606 -27.76 -1.38 -3.93
CA GLY A 606 -28.74 -1.18 -4.98
C GLY A 606 -28.14 -0.48 -6.21
N SER A 607 -28.73 -0.71 -7.38
CA SER A 607 -28.44 0.12 -8.56
C SER A 607 -29.37 1.34 -8.59
N SER A 608 -28.82 2.54 -8.79
CA SER A 608 -29.61 3.76 -9.01
C SER A 608 -30.50 3.70 -10.26
N LEU A 609 -30.13 2.87 -11.24
CA LEU A 609 -30.89 2.66 -12.49
C LEU A 609 -31.87 1.49 -12.40
N MET A 610 -31.60 0.49 -11.57
CA MET A 610 -32.40 -0.73 -11.44
C MET A 610 -32.76 -0.98 -9.98
N PRO A 611 -33.89 -0.42 -9.48
CA PRO A 611 -34.25 -0.45 -8.06
C PRO A 611 -34.51 -1.86 -7.50
N GLN A 612 -34.81 -2.84 -8.36
CA GLN A 612 -34.98 -4.24 -7.99
C GLN A 612 -33.65 -5.02 -7.88
N LYS A 613 -32.55 -4.48 -8.41
CA LYS A 613 -31.24 -5.15 -8.42
C LYS A 613 -30.52 -4.89 -7.11
N HIS A 614 -30.48 -5.91 -6.26
CA HIS A 614 -29.72 -5.93 -5.01
C HIS A 614 -28.50 -6.83 -5.19
N ASN A 615 -27.30 -6.24 -5.12
CA ASN A 615 -26.06 -7.00 -5.22
C ASN A 615 -25.71 -7.57 -3.83
N PRO A 616 -25.25 -8.83 -3.74
CA PRO A 616 -24.89 -9.46 -2.47
C PRO A 616 -23.46 -9.09 -2.02
N ASP A 617 -23.08 -7.81 -2.04
CA ASP A 617 -21.70 -7.36 -1.76
C ASP A 617 -21.17 -7.88 -0.42
N SER A 618 -22.02 -7.90 0.61
CA SER A 618 -21.65 -8.43 1.93
C SER A 618 -21.19 -9.88 1.83
N LEU A 619 -21.92 -10.73 1.11
CA LEU A 619 -21.62 -12.14 0.91
C LEU A 619 -20.39 -12.33 0.00
N GLU A 620 -20.26 -11.53 -1.06
CA GLU A 620 -19.09 -11.58 -1.94
C GLU A 620 -17.80 -11.20 -1.20
N LEU A 621 -17.86 -10.18 -0.34
CA LEU A 621 -16.75 -9.81 0.53
C LEU A 621 -16.43 -10.93 1.52
N LEU A 622 -17.43 -11.53 2.18
CA LEU A 622 -17.21 -12.68 3.08
C LEU A 622 -16.50 -13.83 2.38
N ARG A 623 -16.95 -14.19 1.16
CA ARG A 623 -16.33 -15.22 0.32
C ARG A 623 -14.88 -14.84 -0.04
N GLY A 624 -14.63 -13.59 -0.43
CA GLY A 624 -13.28 -13.10 -0.75
C GLY A 624 -12.33 -13.07 0.45
N LYS A 625 -12.82 -12.70 1.64
CA LYS A 625 -12.02 -12.67 2.88
C LYS A 625 -11.56 -14.05 3.33
N SER A 626 -12.26 -15.12 2.95
CA SER A 626 -11.81 -16.50 3.19
C SER A 626 -10.43 -16.77 2.59
N GLY A 627 -10.16 -16.29 1.37
CA GLY A 627 -8.85 -16.43 0.74
C GLY A 627 -7.75 -15.63 1.44
N ARG A 628 -8.08 -14.42 1.93
CA ARG A 628 -7.14 -13.55 2.67
C ARG A 628 -6.68 -14.22 3.98
N VAL A 629 -7.62 -14.73 4.77
CA VAL A 629 -7.32 -15.39 6.05
C VAL A 629 -6.52 -16.67 5.84
N PHE A 630 -6.86 -17.48 4.83
CA PHE A 630 -6.07 -18.66 4.46
C PHE A 630 -4.63 -18.28 4.04
N GLY A 631 -4.47 -17.25 3.21
CA GLY A 631 -3.16 -16.75 2.79
C GLY A 631 -2.27 -16.33 3.96
N GLN A 632 -2.85 -15.71 4.99
CA GLN A 632 -2.15 -15.36 6.22
C GLN A 632 -1.66 -16.58 7.00
N ALA A 633 -2.47 -17.62 7.10
CA ALA A 633 -2.06 -18.87 7.74
C ALA A 633 -0.84 -19.47 7.03
N CYS A 634 -0.89 -19.53 5.69
CA CYS A 634 0.23 -20.01 4.87
C CYS A 634 1.49 -19.14 5.02
N GLY A 635 1.32 -17.81 4.99
CA GLY A 635 2.41 -16.85 5.13
C GLY A 635 3.12 -17.01 6.48
N LEU A 636 2.37 -16.94 7.59
CA LEU A 636 2.94 -17.04 8.93
C LEU A 636 3.60 -18.41 9.18
N GLN A 637 2.97 -19.51 8.72
CA GLN A 637 3.57 -20.84 8.81
C GLN A 637 4.94 -20.88 8.13
N MET A 638 5.09 -20.20 6.99
CA MET A 638 6.35 -20.16 6.25
C MET A 638 7.38 -19.24 6.90
N SER A 639 6.97 -18.14 7.53
CA SER A 639 7.86 -17.25 8.31
C SER A 639 8.43 -17.94 9.56
N ILE A 640 7.64 -18.80 10.22
CA ILE A 640 8.08 -19.53 11.43
C ILE A 640 8.93 -20.77 11.07
N LYS A 641 8.67 -21.39 9.92
CA LYS A 641 9.32 -22.63 9.49
C LYS A 641 10.85 -22.49 9.51
N SER A 642 11.50 -23.42 10.21
CA SER A 642 12.97 -23.54 10.25
C SER A 642 13.69 -22.34 10.88
N THR A 643 12.99 -21.50 11.65
CA THR A 643 13.65 -20.51 12.51
C THR A 643 14.49 -21.22 13.57
N PRO A 644 15.79 -20.91 13.73
CA PRO A 644 16.63 -21.53 14.75
C PRO A 644 16.20 -21.04 16.14
N SER A 645 16.40 -21.84 17.18
CA SER A 645 16.20 -21.31 18.54
C SER A 645 17.16 -20.14 18.81
N THR A 646 16.75 -19.06 19.48
CA THR A 646 15.49 -18.89 20.24
C THR A 646 14.59 -17.80 19.65
N TYR A 647 14.80 -16.52 19.96
CA TYR A 647 14.09 -15.42 19.33
C TYR A 647 14.86 -14.95 18.09
N ASN A 648 14.16 -14.75 16.98
CA ASN A 648 14.70 -14.13 15.76
C ASN A 648 13.75 -13.01 15.31
N LYS A 649 14.27 -12.01 14.59
CA LYS A 649 13.50 -10.85 14.13
C LYS A 649 12.35 -11.27 13.19
N ASP A 650 12.46 -12.42 12.52
CA ASP A 650 11.40 -13.07 11.74
C ASP A 650 10.08 -13.21 12.52
N LEU A 651 10.14 -13.38 13.84
CA LEU A 651 8.95 -13.51 14.69
C LEU A 651 8.13 -12.22 14.78
N GLN A 652 8.64 -11.08 14.31
CA GLN A 652 7.88 -9.83 14.17
C GLN A 652 6.77 -9.97 13.12
N GLU A 653 6.95 -10.81 12.10
CA GLU A 653 5.97 -11.12 11.05
C GLU A 653 4.72 -11.86 11.56
N SER A 654 4.65 -12.16 12.86
CA SER A 654 3.44 -12.71 13.49
C SER A 654 2.41 -11.65 13.88
N VAL A 655 2.81 -10.38 14.00
CA VAL A 655 1.96 -9.30 14.56
C VAL A 655 0.88 -8.86 13.57
N GLU A 656 1.28 -8.42 12.38
CA GLU A 656 0.35 -7.94 11.35
C GLU A 656 -0.69 -8.98 10.90
N PRO A 657 -0.32 -10.23 10.53
CA PRO A 657 -1.31 -11.22 10.11
C PRO A 657 -2.24 -11.62 11.26
N MET A 658 -1.77 -11.65 12.51
CA MET A 658 -2.62 -11.89 13.67
C MET A 658 -3.66 -10.77 13.83
N ILE A 659 -3.22 -9.51 13.79
CA ILE A 659 -4.11 -8.34 13.95
C ILE A 659 -5.15 -8.28 12.82
N ASP A 660 -4.72 -8.44 11.57
CA ASP A 660 -5.61 -8.37 10.42
C ASP A 660 -6.61 -9.55 10.38
N CYS A 661 -6.16 -10.76 10.74
CA CYS A 661 -7.01 -11.94 10.82
C CYS A 661 -8.14 -11.74 11.85
N VAL A 662 -7.80 -11.34 13.07
CA VAL A 662 -8.77 -11.09 14.15
C VAL A 662 -9.80 -10.03 13.75
N LYS A 663 -9.35 -8.90 13.18
CA LYS A 663 -10.23 -7.84 12.69
C LYS A 663 -11.16 -8.35 11.59
N THR A 664 -10.60 -9.07 10.61
CA THR A 664 -11.35 -9.59 9.47
C THR A 664 -12.43 -10.58 9.92
N VAL A 665 -12.08 -11.53 10.79
CA VAL A 665 -12.99 -12.56 11.28
C VAL A 665 -14.07 -11.95 12.17
N GLY A 666 -13.70 -11.09 13.12
CA GLY A 666 -14.66 -10.43 14.00
C GLY A 666 -15.70 -9.60 13.23
N MET A 667 -15.29 -8.88 12.19
CA MET A 667 -16.22 -8.17 11.30
C MET A 667 -17.05 -9.15 10.45
N SER A 668 -16.45 -10.23 9.95
CA SER A 668 -17.12 -11.21 9.10
C SER A 668 -18.27 -11.92 9.81
N VAL A 669 -18.07 -12.34 11.06
CA VAL A 669 -19.11 -13.00 11.88
C VAL A 669 -20.27 -12.04 12.15
N GLN A 670 -19.98 -10.77 12.49
CA GLN A 670 -21.02 -9.76 12.72
C GLN A 670 -21.82 -9.43 11.45
N ILE A 671 -21.15 -9.27 10.31
CA ILE A 671 -21.81 -9.05 9.01
C ILE A 671 -22.69 -10.24 8.65
N LEU A 672 -22.18 -11.46 8.80
CA LEU A 672 -22.94 -12.68 8.53
C LEU A 672 -24.15 -12.80 9.45
N THR A 673 -24.00 -12.48 10.73
CA THR A 673 -25.11 -12.44 11.71
C THR A 673 -26.17 -11.44 11.26
N GLY A 674 -25.75 -10.26 10.82
CA GLY A 674 -26.62 -9.25 10.23
C GLY A 674 -27.40 -9.78 9.02
N VAL A 675 -26.71 -10.31 8.02
CA VAL A 675 -27.32 -10.90 6.82
C VAL A 675 -28.33 -11.99 7.18
N VAL A 676 -27.93 -12.96 8.00
CA VAL A 676 -28.79 -14.07 8.40
C VAL A 676 -29.95 -13.57 9.25
N SER A 677 -29.81 -12.52 10.05
CA SER A 677 -30.92 -12.00 10.85
C SER A 677 -31.96 -11.22 10.03
N THR A 678 -31.55 -10.50 8.98
CA THR A 678 -32.43 -9.56 8.26
C THR A 678 -32.91 -10.06 6.90
N MET A 679 -32.30 -11.10 6.33
CA MET A 679 -32.70 -11.62 5.01
C MET A 679 -34.17 -12.09 5.02
N LYS A 680 -34.89 -11.81 3.94
CA LYS A 680 -36.30 -12.17 3.78
C LYS A 680 -36.44 -13.37 2.86
N LEU A 681 -37.18 -14.38 3.31
CA LEU A 681 -37.46 -15.57 2.51
C LEU A 681 -38.68 -15.35 1.61
N GLN A 682 -38.61 -15.85 0.39
CA GLN A 682 -39.72 -15.87 -0.57
C GLN A 682 -40.37 -17.26 -0.53
N LYS A 683 -41.26 -17.46 0.43
CA LYS A 683 -41.86 -18.77 0.76
C LYS A 683 -42.52 -19.42 -0.46
N GLU A 684 -43.22 -18.60 -1.24
CA GLU A 684 -43.90 -19.02 -2.46
C GLU A 684 -42.90 -19.51 -3.51
N LYS A 685 -41.78 -18.78 -3.71
CA LYS A 685 -40.74 -19.17 -4.67
C LYS A 685 -40.03 -20.47 -4.29
N MET A 686 -39.80 -20.68 -2.99
CA MET A 686 -39.20 -21.91 -2.48
C MET A 686 -40.13 -23.11 -2.69
N LEU A 687 -41.43 -22.93 -2.44
CA LEU A 687 -42.45 -23.95 -2.67
C LEU A 687 -42.66 -24.25 -4.16
N ASP A 688 -42.76 -23.22 -5.00
CA ASP A 688 -42.92 -23.33 -6.46
C ASP A 688 -41.73 -24.03 -7.15
N ALA A 689 -40.57 -24.02 -6.50
CA ALA A 689 -39.39 -24.71 -7.01
C ALA A 689 -39.40 -26.21 -6.74
N LEU A 690 -40.28 -26.71 -5.86
CA LEU A 690 -40.50 -28.14 -5.69
C LEU A 690 -41.28 -28.67 -6.90
N SER A 691 -40.83 -29.80 -7.43
CA SER A 691 -41.45 -30.42 -8.60
C SER A 691 -41.80 -31.89 -8.32
N PRO A 692 -42.89 -32.43 -8.89
CA PRO A 692 -43.33 -33.79 -8.59
C PRO A 692 -42.30 -34.87 -8.88
N ASP A 693 -41.42 -34.67 -9.87
CA ASP A 693 -40.31 -35.57 -10.20
C ASP A 693 -39.34 -35.81 -9.04
N MET A 694 -39.17 -34.84 -8.14
CA MET A 694 -38.37 -35.00 -6.92
C MET A 694 -38.94 -36.05 -5.96
N LEU A 695 -40.23 -36.40 -6.11
CA LEU A 695 -40.94 -37.41 -5.31
C LEU A 695 -40.91 -38.80 -5.95
N ALA A 696 -40.18 -39.00 -7.07
CA ALA A 696 -40.05 -40.32 -7.70
C ALA A 696 -39.48 -41.36 -6.71
N ILE A 697 -38.50 -40.94 -5.90
CA ILE A 697 -37.94 -41.79 -4.84
C ILE A 697 -38.99 -42.21 -3.80
N GLU A 698 -40.03 -41.41 -3.54
CA GLU A 698 -41.11 -41.77 -2.62
C GLU A 698 -41.98 -42.92 -3.17
N LEU A 699 -42.11 -43.05 -4.49
CA LEU A 699 -42.76 -44.19 -5.14
C LEU A 699 -41.91 -45.46 -5.00
N ALA A 700 -40.59 -45.33 -5.17
CA ALA A 700 -39.68 -46.45 -4.97
C ALA A 700 -39.70 -46.91 -3.50
N GLU A 701 -39.64 -45.97 -2.54
CA GLU A 701 -39.69 -46.27 -1.11
C GLU A 701 -41.05 -46.81 -0.65
N PHE A 702 -42.16 -46.40 -1.29
CA PHE A 702 -43.47 -46.98 -1.05
C PHE A 702 -43.47 -48.51 -1.26
N LEU A 703 -42.92 -48.96 -2.39
CA LEU A 703 -42.80 -50.39 -2.68
C LEU A 703 -41.78 -51.10 -1.79
N VAL A 704 -40.69 -50.42 -1.40
CA VAL A 704 -39.73 -50.98 -0.43
C VAL A 704 -40.41 -51.26 0.90
N ARG A 705 -41.29 -50.37 1.37
CA ARG A 705 -42.08 -50.58 2.60
C ARG A 705 -43.07 -51.75 2.48
N LYS A 706 -43.41 -52.17 1.26
CA LYS A 706 -44.17 -53.40 0.96
C LYS A 706 -43.30 -54.64 0.77
N GLY A 707 -41.98 -54.54 1.01
CA GLY A 707 -41.04 -55.66 0.92
C GLY A 707 -40.43 -55.88 -0.46
N VAL A 708 -40.66 -54.98 -1.43
CA VAL A 708 -40.08 -55.09 -2.77
C VAL A 708 -38.60 -54.68 -2.73
N PRO A 709 -37.65 -55.45 -3.31
CA PRO A 709 -36.24 -55.08 -3.34
C PRO A 709 -35.97 -53.74 -4.04
N PHE A 710 -35.12 -52.89 -3.45
CA PHE A 710 -34.88 -51.52 -3.94
C PHE A 710 -34.50 -51.41 -5.43
N ARG A 711 -33.69 -52.35 -5.95
CA ARG A 711 -33.32 -52.35 -7.37
C ARG A 711 -34.54 -52.46 -8.28
N GLU A 712 -35.51 -53.27 -7.89
CA GLU A 712 -36.77 -53.45 -8.60
C GLU A 712 -37.64 -52.19 -8.48
N THR A 713 -37.77 -51.62 -7.29
CA THR A 713 -38.60 -50.42 -7.07
C THR A 713 -38.06 -49.20 -7.81
N HIS A 714 -36.74 -49.05 -7.92
CA HIS A 714 -36.11 -48.00 -8.72
C HIS A 714 -36.46 -48.12 -10.21
N HIS A 715 -36.42 -49.34 -10.78
CA HIS A 715 -36.86 -49.57 -12.16
C HIS A 715 -38.35 -49.29 -12.35
N ILE A 716 -39.19 -49.67 -11.38
CA ILE A 716 -40.63 -49.39 -11.41
C ILE A 716 -40.89 -47.88 -11.37
N SER A 717 -40.27 -47.16 -10.44
CA SER A 717 -40.36 -45.71 -10.35
C SER A 717 -39.89 -45.04 -11.65
N GLY A 718 -38.79 -45.49 -12.25
CA GLY A 718 -38.31 -44.97 -13.52
C GLY A 718 -39.31 -45.16 -14.67
N ARG A 719 -40.05 -46.29 -14.69
CA ARG A 719 -41.13 -46.51 -15.66
C ARG A 719 -42.32 -45.58 -15.43
N ILE A 720 -42.64 -45.24 -14.18
CA ILE A 720 -43.70 -44.26 -13.86
C ILE A 720 -43.29 -42.85 -14.31
N VAL A 721 -42.04 -42.46 -14.08
CA VAL A 721 -41.50 -41.18 -14.60
C VAL A 721 -41.59 -41.14 -16.13
N ALA A 722 -41.13 -42.19 -16.82
CA ALA A 722 -41.23 -42.28 -18.27
C ALA A 722 -42.68 -42.26 -18.78
N LEU A 723 -43.62 -42.86 -18.05
CA LEU A 723 -45.04 -42.81 -18.35
C LEU A 723 -45.58 -41.36 -18.27
N ALA A 724 -45.26 -40.63 -17.21
CA ALA A 724 -45.63 -39.22 -17.04
C ALA A 724 -45.08 -38.36 -18.19
N GLU A 725 -43.80 -38.53 -18.53
CA GLU A 725 -43.13 -37.81 -19.63
C GLU A 725 -43.79 -38.12 -20.99
N SER A 726 -44.05 -39.39 -21.29
CA SER A 726 -44.67 -39.80 -22.56
C SER A 726 -46.09 -39.23 -22.76
N GLN A 727 -46.81 -38.97 -21.66
CA GLN A 727 -48.14 -38.36 -21.67
C GLN A 727 -48.10 -36.83 -21.58
N GLY A 728 -46.92 -36.24 -21.37
CA GLY A 728 -46.76 -34.79 -21.20
C GLY A 728 -47.47 -34.25 -19.96
N VAL A 729 -47.63 -35.07 -18.91
CA VAL A 729 -48.27 -34.67 -17.65
C VAL A 729 -47.30 -34.78 -16.47
N PRO A 730 -47.41 -33.92 -15.45
CA PRO A 730 -46.66 -34.08 -14.21
C PRO A 730 -46.98 -35.41 -13.51
N MET A 731 -46.00 -36.00 -12.81
CA MET A 731 -46.12 -37.32 -12.21
C MET A 731 -47.27 -37.45 -11.20
N ASP A 732 -47.61 -36.37 -10.48
CA ASP A 732 -48.73 -36.33 -9.52
C ASP A 732 -50.11 -36.38 -10.19
N LYS A 733 -50.18 -36.10 -11.50
CA LYS A 733 -51.41 -36.12 -12.30
C LYS A 733 -51.76 -37.50 -12.86
N LEU A 734 -50.83 -38.46 -12.85
CA LEU A 734 -51.12 -39.85 -13.25
C LEU A 734 -52.18 -40.45 -12.34
N SER A 735 -53.23 -41.06 -12.89
CA SER A 735 -54.26 -41.74 -12.10
C SER A 735 -53.70 -42.97 -11.37
N VAL A 736 -54.40 -43.46 -10.34
CA VAL A 736 -53.97 -44.67 -9.61
C VAL A 736 -53.94 -45.86 -10.57
N GLU A 737 -54.92 -45.97 -11.46
CA GLU A 737 -54.99 -47.02 -12.48
C GLU A 737 -53.81 -46.94 -13.46
N GLN A 738 -53.38 -45.74 -13.82
CA GLN A 738 -52.19 -45.55 -14.67
C GLN A 738 -50.91 -46.00 -13.95
N ILE A 739 -50.77 -45.69 -12.66
CA ILE A 739 -49.63 -46.14 -11.84
C ILE A 739 -49.67 -47.67 -11.67
N GLN A 740 -50.85 -48.23 -11.38
CA GLN A 740 -51.08 -49.68 -11.26
C GLN A 740 -50.83 -50.44 -12.57
N SER A 741 -51.02 -49.78 -13.72
CA SER A 741 -50.67 -50.37 -15.02
C SER A 741 -49.16 -50.63 -15.18
N VAL A 742 -48.33 -49.92 -14.42
CA VAL A 742 -46.87 -50.16 -14.36
C VAL A 742 -46.55 -51.31 -13.39
N ASP A 743 -47.22 -51.33 -12.23
CA ASP A 743 -47.07 -52.35 -11.20
C ASP A 743 -48.31 -52.45 -10.31
N ASP A 744 -48.90 -53.64 -10.16
CA ASP A 744 -50.16 -53.87 -9.46
C ASP A 744 -50.05 -53.78 -7.93
N ARG A 745 -48.83 -53.70 -7.37
CA ARG A 745 -48.59 -53.57 -5.92
C ARG A 745 -48.81 -52.16 -5.39
N PHE A 746 -49.14 -51.18 -6.24
CA PHE A 746 -49.55 -49.84 -5.79
C PHE A 746 -51.03 -49.84 -5.36
N ASP A 747 -51.32 -49.36 -4.14
CA ASP A 747 -52.69 -49.17 -3.67
C ASP A 747 -53.12 -47.70 -3.84
N ASP A 748 -54.39 -47.39 -3.55
CA ASP A 748 -54.95 -46.03 -3.67
C ASP A 748 -54.16 -44.96 -2.86
N ASP A 749 -53.48 -45.36 -1.79
CA ASP A 749 -52.68 -44.49 -0.95
C ASP A 749 -51.35 -44.04 -1.61
N VAL A 750 -51.00 -44.58 -2.78
CA VAL A 750 -49.84 -44.11 -3.59
C VAL A 750 -49.92 -42.62 -3.90
N LYS A 751 -51.14 -42.06 -3.98
CA LYS A 751 -51.35 -40.62 -4.19
C LYS A 751 -50.73 -39.76 -3.09
N GLN A 752 -50.62 -40.30 -1.88
CA GLN A 752 -50.00 -39.59 -0.76
C GLN A 752 -48.46 -39.48 -0.92
N CYS A 753 -47.82 -40.23 -1.83
CA CYS A 753 -46.40 -40.05 -2.16
C CYS A 753 -46.14 -38.70 -2.83
N PHE A 754 -47.15 -38.08 -3.45
CA PHE A 754 -47.04 -36.78 -4.11
C PHE A 754 -47.26 -35.59 -3.16
N ASN A 755 -46.95 -35.76 -1.87
CA ASN A 755 -47.07 -34.73 -0.86
C ASN A 755 -45.69 -34.38 -0.29
N TYR A 756 -45.24 -33.14 -0.51
CA TYR A 756 -43.93 -32.66 -0.07
C TYR A 756 -43.77 -32.69 1.45
N GLU A 757 -44.82 -32.35 2.20
CA GLU A 757 -44.83 -32.39 3.67
C GLU A 757 -44.64 -33.82 4.17
N ARG A 758 -45.32 -34.79 3.56
CA ARG A 758 -45.12 -36.21 3.87
C ARG A 758 -43.68 -36.63 3.58
N SER A 759 -43.13 -36.26 2.42
CA SER A 759 -41.74 -36.62 2.04
C SER A 759 -40.73 -36.16 3.10
N VAL A 760 -40.83 -34.93 3.59
CA VAL A 760 -39.92 -34.44 4.66
C VAL A 760 -40.18 -35.11 6.01
N GLU A 761 -41.42 -35.36 6.38
CA GLU A 761 -41.76 -36.00 7.65
C GLU A 761 -41.31 -37.47 7.73
N MET A 762 -41.24 -38.17 6.60
CA MET A 762 -40.71 -39.53 6.55
C MET A 762 -39.21 -39.61 6.87
N ARG A 763 -38.48 -38.49 6.79
CA ARG A 763 -37.06 -38.39 7.15
C ARG A 763 -36.90 -38.08 8.65
N SER A 764 -37.44 -38.98 9.47
CA SER A 764 -37.57 -38.84 10.92
C SER A 764 -36.43 -39.44 11.75
N ALA A 765 -35.51 -40.17 11.11
CA ALA A 765 -34.27 -40.56 11.76
C ALA A 765 -33.49 -39.32 12.24
N LYS A 766 -32.73 -39.46 13.33
CA LYS A 766 -31.94 -38.36 13.91
C LYS A 766 -31.03 -37.74 12.87
N GLY A 767 -31.04 -36.41 12.80
CA GLY A 767 -30.31 -35.65 11.78
C GLY A 767 -31.06 -35.53 10.44
N GLY A 768 -32.25 -36.12 10.31
CA GLY A 768 -33.12 -35.94 9.15
C GLY A 768 -33.86 -34.60 9.14
N THR A 769 -34.64 -34.36 8.07
CA THR A 769 -35.33 -33.08 7.80
C THR A 769 -36.77 -33.02 8.30
N SER A 770 -37.28 -34.07 8.95
CA SER A 770 -38.60 -34.01 9.62
C SER A 770 -38.63 -32.91 10.68
N LYS A 771 -39.83 -32.38 10.97
CA LYS A 771 -40.02 -31.33 11.98
C LYS A 771 -39.50 -31.75 13.35
N ALA A 772 -39.77 -32.99 13.76
CA ALA A 772 -39.30 -33.53 15.04
C ALA A 772 -37.76 -33.59 15.11
N SER A 773 -37.10 -34.07 14.05
CA SER A 773 -35.62 -34.12 13.99
C SER A 773 -34.98 -32.73 13.95
N VAL A 774 -35.60 -31.77 13.26
CA VAL A 774 -35.13 -30.37 13.22
C VAL A 774 -35.26 -29.71 14.59
N LEU A 775 -36.34 -29.95 15.32
CA LEU A 775 -36.49 -29.48 16.71
C LEU A 775 -35.44 -30.11 17.65
N GLU A 776 -35.11 -31.39 17.48
CA GLU A 776 -34.01 -32.03 18.23
C GLU A 776 -32.66 -31.34 17.93
N GLN A 777 -32.38 -31.02 16.66
CA GLN A 777 -31.17 -30.29 16.25
C GLN A 777 -31.10 -28.87 16.86
N ILE A 778 -32.23 -28.15 16.91
CA ILE A 778 -32.32 -26.83 17.55
C ILE A 778 -32.01 -26.95 19.04
N ALA A 779 -32.57 -27.95 19.73
CA ALA A 779 -32.31 -28.20 21.15
C ALA A 779 -30.81 -28.47 21.41
N VAL A 780 -30.18 -29.32 20.60
CA VAL A 780 -28.73 -29.61 20.71
C VAL A 780 -27.88 -28.33 20.63
N LEU A 781 -28.21 -27.43 19.70
CA LEU A 781 -27.49 -26.16 19.59
C LEU A 781 -27.77 -25.22 20.76
N LYS A 782 -29.02 -25.12 21.22
CA LYS A 782 -29.38 -24.29 22.39
C LYS A 782 -28.67 -24.77 23.66
N ASP A 783 -28.64 -26.08 23.90
CA ASP A 783 -27.95 -26.68 25.05
C ASP A 783 -26.44 -26.36 25.03
N LEU A 784 -25.80 -26.43 23.86
CA LEU A 784 -24.39 -26.06 23.68
C LEU A 784 -24.13 -24.59 24.07
N LEU A 785 -25.04 -23.68 23.74
CA LEU A 785 -24.93 -22.25 24.04
C LEU A 785 -25.18 -21.91 25.52
N GLU A 786 -25.97 -22.73 26.23
CA GLU A 786 -26.25 -22.53 27.67
C GLU A 786 -25.13 -23.07 28.57
N SER A 787 -24.35 -24.05 28.10
CA SER A 787 -23.20 -24.59 28.84
C SER A 787 -22.07 -23.56 28.95
N LYS A 788 -21.93 -22.90 30.12
CA LYS A 788 -20.83 -21.96 30.41
C LYS A 788 -19.45 -22.63 30.46
N ASP A 789 -19.43 -23.93 30.73
CA ASP A 789 -18.27 -24.81 30.64
C ASP A 789 -18.62 -25.93 29.68
N ALA A 790 -18.30 -25.77 28.39
CA ALA A 790 -18.42 -26.87 27.44
C ALA A 790 -17.36 -27.95 27.76
N LYS A 791 -17.62 -28.76 28.78
CA LYS A 791 -17.13 -30.15 28.81
C LYS A 791 -17.88 -30.88 27.72
N LEU A 792 -17.26 -30.94 26.56
CA LEU A 792 -17.72 -31.71 25.40
C LEU A 792 -17.46 -33.20 25.59
N ASP A 793 -18.02 -33.76 26.65
CA ASP A 793 -18.19 -35.22 26.74
C ASP A 793 -19.45 -35.64 25.96
N ALA A 794 -20.35 -34.72 25.59
CA ALA A 794 -21.65 -35.05 24.97
C ALA A 794 -21.60 -35.61 23.54
N TRP A 795 -20.52 -35.36 22.77
CA TRP A 795 -20.37 -35.94 21.42
C TRP A 795 -19.64 -37.29 21.44
N GLY A 796 -18.84 -37.59 22.48
CA GLY A 796 -18.14 -38.87 22.66
C GLY A 796 -18.88 -39.86 23.55
N GLU A 797 -19.61 -39.40 24.57
CA GLU A 797 -20.27 -40.29 25.54
C GLU A 797 -21.59 -40.88 25.05
N ARG A 798 -22.17 -40.36 23.96
CA ARG A 798 -23.37 -40.94 23.33
C ARG A 798 -23.08 -42.07 22.32
N TRP A 799 -21.80 -42.42 22.12
CA TRP A 799 -21.35 -43.58 21.34
C TRP A 799 -20.99 -44.79 22.22
N LYS A 800 -21.31 -44.74 23.51
CA LYS A 800 -21.29 -45.91 24.36
C LYS A 800 -22.51 -46.77 24.02
N ASN A 801 -22.28 -47.97 23.47
CA ASN A 801 -23.30 -49.03 23.52
C ASN A 801 -23.61 -49.34 25.01
N GLU A 802 -24.69 -50.07 25.30
CA GLU A 802 -25.11 -50.39 26.69
C GLU A 802 -23.99 -50.99 27.58
N ASP A 803 -22.90 -51.46 26.98
CA ASP A 803 -21.72 -52.04 27.64
C ASP A 803 -20.48 -51.11 27.74
N GLY A 804 -20.54 -49.86 27.29
CA GLY A 804 -19.51 -48.85 27.59
C GLY A 804 -18.16 -48.95 26.85
N ASP A 805 -18.02 -49.82 25.85
CA ASP A 805 -16.80 -49.92 25.02
C ASP A 805 -16.89 -49.14 23.69
N PHE A 806 -15.80 -48.46 23.33
CA PHE A 806 -15.62 -47.78 22.05
C PHE A 806 -15.16 -48.80 20.98
N SER A 807 -16.00 -49.07 19.97
CA SER A 807 -15.63 -49.84 18.77
C SER A 807 -15.42 -48.94 17.56
#